data_AF-A0A409VWV0-F1
#
_entry.id   AF-A0A409VWV0-F1
#
_cell.length_a   1.000
_cell.length_b   1.000
_cell.length_c   1.000
_cell.angle_alpha   90.00
_cell.angle_beta   90.00
_cell.angle_gamma   90.00
#
_symmetry.space_group_name_H-M   'P 1'
#
loop_
_entity.id
_entity.type
_entity.pdbx_description
1 polymer ?
#
loop_
_entity_poly.entity_id
_entity_poly.type
_entity_poly.pdbx_seq_one_letter_code
_entity_poly.pdbx_strand_id
1 'polypeptide(L)'
;MAPTKNAKSPSKTRSSTSSSVSLKKVKGENFYRNAKQVARLKMLNGGKPVRDKDGKIIQAAAFQKGEDETTPGRVQPDRRWFGNTRVISQTALDHFRTSLSAKKDDPYSVLLRRNKLPMALLDDAANPNIRKRPHIVETEPFAETFGPKAQRKKPRIDAGTFEELGKIGAAAAEEAENAATISGEAVIEPLASAVPDVPTHADYNEPIYAKGTSRRIFGELYKVIDSSDVILHILDARDPLGTMCDSVLDTIRKEKAHKQVVLVINKCDLVPNWVTARYIQHLTPRYPTIAFHASPNHSFGKGSLIQLLRQFSQLHSDKKQISVGFIGYPNVGKSSVINTLKSGKVCRVAPVPGETKVWQYITLTKRIYLIDCPGIVPASAHDSQSSTVLKGVVRVEALPTPSEHIPALMARVKPIYLSRTYDIPLPNKDDPSQGWDPEDFLDQLARKKGRLLKQGEPDLDSVAKIVLTDWVRGRIPFFVPPPERPEELNEAEAKMKKKRDLKGKGKAVPGDAEVPGVKQNLKSMVQKNTFLPEDIQKLDEGFEEGEEAGEESLDPSVGESDGDKADESDGEEDLKWNDVFEGVGVESTTAETADNDDGESTDEVGKKESRMTTNKRKATNFYTSSNVKNKSRSKAALMNMSITKIHARQIFDSRGNPTVEVDLYTAKGRFRAAVPSGASTGIHEAVELRDGDKSSYLGKGVSKAVANVNDIIAPELIKSGLTVTQQKDIDDFLIKLDGTPNKGKLGANAILGVSIAVAEAGAAEKGVPLYQHFADLAGVKPPFVLPCPAFNVINGGSHAGNKLAFQEFMLLPTGASSFAEAMKIGTETYHTLKKVISAKYGIDAVNVGDEGGFAPNVSGAEESLELLAEAIKKAGYEGKIKIALDVASSEFYKEGKYDLDFKNPNSDPSKWITGTELADLYLSYVKKYPIVSIEDPFDQDDWEAWTHFTKLSGIQIVGDDLTVTNPLRIKTAIEKKACNGLLLKVNQIGTISESIQAAQLAQSDGWGVMISHRSGETENTIIADLSVALGVGEIKTGAPARSERVAKYNALLRIEEELAGSGATFAGDKGLSAGLTPPALLKK
;
A
#
# COMPACT_ATOMS: atom_id res chain seq x y z
N MET A 1 6.88 32.10 55.70
CA MET A 1 6.30 31.91 57.05
C MET A 1 5.60 30.56 57.13
N ALA A 2 6.10 29.68 58.01
CA ALA A 2 5.48 28.41 58.39
C ALA A 2 4.29 28.68 59.36
N PRO A 3 3.69 27.68 60.04
CA PRO A 3 3.60 26.22 59.85
C PRO A 3 2.17 25.66 60.12
N THR A 4 1.84 24.47 59.65
CA THR A 4 0.83 23.61 60.34
C THR A 4 1.20 22.13 60.14
N LYS A 5 1.87 21.53 61.12
CA LYS A 5 1.33 20.78 62.28
C LYS A 5 0.92 19.34 61.96
N ASN A 6 1.79 18.44 62.41
CA ASN A 6 1.54 17.03 62.73
C ASN A 6 0.19 16.82 63.42
N ALA A 7 -0.59 15.85 62.95
CA ALA A 7 -1.70 15.27 63.69
C ALA A 7 -1.43 13.79 63.96
N LYS A 8 -1.43 13.47 65.27
CA LYS A 8 -1.28 12.15 65.87
C LYS A 8 -2.44 11.21 65.49
N SER A 9 -2.12 9.92 65.50
CA SER A 9 -3.05 8.79 65.55
C SER A 9 -4.15 8.93 66.61
N PRO A 10 -5.41 8.56 66.31
CA PRO A 10 -6.34 8.12 67.32
C PRO A 10 -6.60 6.61 67.26
N SER A 11 -6.82 6.11 68.46
CA SER A 11 -7.00 4.73 68.91
C SER A 11 -8.29 4.04 68.44
N LYS A 12 -8.18 2.72 68.29
CA LYS A 12 -9.18 1.66 68.51
C LYS A 12 -10.61 2.12 68.82
N THR A 13 -11.51 1.92 67.86
CA THR A 13 -12.92 1.58 68.11
C THR A 13 -13.18 0.14 67.70
N ARG A 14 -13.71 -0.63 68.66
CA ARG A 14 -14.05 -2.06 68.55
C ARG A 14 -15.47 -2.20 67.95
N SER A 15 -15.53 -2.96 66.86
CA SER A 15 -16.57 -3.94 66.45
C SER A 15 -18.07 -3.67 66.66
N SER A 16 -18.79 -3.57 65.54
CA SER A 16 -19.90 -4.46 65.13
C SER A 16 -20.33 -3.98 63.74
N THR A 17 -20.31 -4.72 62.63
CA THR A 17 -20.99 -6.01 62.40
C THR A 17 -20.48 -6.55 61.04
N SER A 18 -20.42 -7.88 60.93
CA SER A 18 -20.16 -8.70 59.74
C SER A 18 -20.38 -8.07 58.34
N SER A 19 -19.33 -7.98 57.54
CA SER A 19 -19.38 -8.40 56.14
C SER A 19 -18.00 -8.89 55.70
N SER A 20 -18.00 -10.08 55.15
CA SER A 20 -16.85 -10.80 54.65
C SER A 20 -16.08 -9.97 53.61
N VAL A 21 -14.77 -9.81 53.82
CA VAL A 21 -13.84 -9.49 52.72
C VAL A 21 -13.81 -10.73 51.82
N SER A 22 -14.81 -10.85 50.95
CA SER A 22 -14.80 -11.83 49.88
C SER A 22 -13.73 -11.40 48.88
N LEU A 23 -12.55 -12.02 48.98
CA LEU A 23 -11.61 -12.08 47.87
C LEU A 23 -12.41 -12.51 46.63
N LYS A 24 -12.54 -11.64 45.64
CA LYS A 24 -13.23 -11.91 44.36
C LYS A 24 -12.52 -13.05 43.63
N LYS A 25 -12.81 -14.29 44.02
CA LYS A 25 -12.35 -15.49 43.32
C LYS A 25 -12.99 -15.52 41.94
N VAL A 26 -12.18 -15.66 40.90
CA VAL A 26 -12.67 -15.69 39.52
C VAL A 26 -12.98 -17.14 39.15
N LYS A 27 -14.19 -17.42 38.65
CA LYS A 27 -14.59 -18.77 38.22
C LYS A 27 -13.55 -19.35 37.25
N GLY A 28 -12.97 -20.50 37.61
CA GLY A 28 -11.89 -21.18 36.88
C GLY A 28 -10.51 -21.06 37.54
N GLU A 29 -10.41 -20.37 38.67
CA GLU A 29 -9.20 -20.34 39.50
C GLU A 29 -8.99 -21.71 40.17
N ASN A 30 -7.79 -22.27 39.98
CA ASN A 30 -7.37 -23.56 40.50
C ASN A 30 -5.86 -23.57 40.75
N PHE A 31 -5.32 -24.70 41.21
CA PHE A 31 -3.88 -24.85 41.48
C PHE A 31 -2.98 -24.41 40.31
N TYR A 32 -3.41 -24.63 39.06
CA TYR A 32 -2.64 -24.30 37.86
C TYR A 32 -2.85 -22.87 37.35
N ARG A 33 -3.93 -22.18 37.77
CA ARG A 33 -4.38 -20.92 37.18
C ARG A 33 -4.86 -19.94 38.23
N ASN A 34 -4.15 -18.83 38.37
CA ASN A 34 -4.60 -17.70 39.19
C ASN A 34 -5.62 -16.82 38.46
N ALA A 35 -6.29 -15.93 39.20
CA ALA A 35 -7.31 -15.04 38.66
C ALA A 35 -6.88 -14.24 37.40
N LYS A 36 -5.62 -13.75 37.33
CA LYS A 36 -5.09 -13.02 36.17
C LYS A 36 -4.97 -13.92 34.93
N GLN A 37 -4.48 -15.14 35.10
CA GLN A 37 -4.37 -16.12 34.01
C GLN A 37 -5.75 -16.53 33.49
N VAL A 38 -6.71 -16.74 34.40
CA VAL A 38 -8.10 -17.06 34.04
C VAL A 38 -8.74 -15.92 33.23
N ALA A 39 -8.54 -14.67 33.63
CA ALA A 39 -9.04 -13.51 32.89
C ALA A 39 -8.43 -13.43 31.47
N ARG A 40 -7.13 -13.65 31.33
CA ARG A 40 -6.45 -13.68 30.02
C ARG A 40 -6.99 -14.78 29.12
N LEU A 41 -7.22 -15.98 29.65
CA LEU A 41 -7.80 -17.09 28.87
C LEU A 41 -9.25 -16.81 28.50
N LYS A 42 -10.04 -16.20 29.40
CA LYS A 42 -11.40 -15.78 29.10
C LYS A 42 -11.45 -14.76 27.96
N MET A 43 -10.44 -13.92 27.77
CA MET A 43 -10.38 -13.00 26.63
C MET A 43 -10.43 -13.73 25.27
N LEU A 44 -9.83 -14.91 25.14
CA LEU A 44 -9.83 -15.69 23.90
C LEU A 44 -11.22 -16.24 23.55
N ASN A 45 -12.06 -16.48 24.56
CA ASN A 45 -13.37 -17.10 24.41
C ASN A 45 -14.55 -16.12 24.65
N GLY A 46 -14.30 -14.99 25.30
CA GLY A 46 -15.28 -14.16 26.00
C GLY A 46 -15.66 -12.85 25.31
N GLY A 47 -15.42 -12.72 24.00
CA GLY A 47 -15.77 -11.54 23.21
C GLY A 47 -17.14 -11.59 22.52
N LYS A 48 -18.07 -12.42 23.00
CA LYS A 48 -19.40 -12.59 22.38
C LYS A 48 -20.46 -11.77 23.13
N PRO A 49 -21.47 -11.24 22.43
CA PRO A 49 -22.59 -10.59 23.10
C PRO A 49 -23.43 -11.63 23.85
N VAL A 50 -23.88 -11.29 25.05
CA VAL A 50 -24.81 -12.12 25.81
C VAL A 50 -26.23 -11.71 25.44
N ARG A 51 -27.05 -12.67 25.06
CA ARG A 51 -28.44 -12.46 24.63
C ARG A 51 -29.41 -13.17 25.57
N ASP A 52 -30.61 -12.61 25.71
CA ASP A 52 -31.73 -13.31 26.34
C ASP A 52 -32.31 -14.40 25.43
N LYS A 53 -33.31 -15.12 25.92
CA LYS A 53 -34.04 -16.15 25.18
C LYS A 53 -34.78 -15.61 23.96
N ASP A 54 -35.13 -14.33 23.97
CA ASP A 54 -35.87 -13.62 22.92
C ASP A 54 -34.90 -13.00 21.89
N GLY A 55 -33.59 -13.19 22.07
CA GLY A 55 -32.53 -12.76 21.17
C GLY A 55 -32.04 -11.33 21.39
N LYS A 56 -32.55 -10.60 22.39
CA LYS A 56 -32.13 -9.24 22.73
C LYS A 56 -30.79 -9.26 23.46
N ILE A 57 -29.90 -8.33 23.08
CA ILE A 57 -28.57 -8.21 23.69
C ILE A 57 -28.73 -7.65 25.10
N ILE A 58 -28.39 -8.45 26.11
CA ILE A 58 -28.33 -8.05 27.53
C ILE A 58 -26.98 -7.37 27.81
N GLN A 59 -25.91 -7.93 27.23
CA GLN A 59 -24.55 -7.41 27.39
C GLN A 59 -23.88 -7.40 26.02
N ALA A 60 -23.50 -6.22 25.55
CA ALA A 60 -22.73 -6.07 24.33
C ALA A 60 -21.40 -6.82 24.42
N ALA A 61 -20.88 -7.22 23.26
CA ALA A 61 -19.54 -7.78 23.18
C ALA A 61 -18.49 -6.75 23.69
N ALA A 62 -17.35 -7.24 24.14
CA ALA A 62 -16.25 -6.37 24.56
C ALA A 62 -15.88 -5.41 23.42
N PHE A 63 -15.77 -4.11 23.73
CA PHE A 63 -15.49 -3.02 22.78
C PHE A 63 -16.57 -2.77 21.70
N GLN A 64 -17.79 -3.27 21.87
CA GLN A 64 -18.93 -3.03 20.97
C GLN A 64 -20.13 -2.42 21.69
N LYS A 65 -19.88 -1.56 22.69
CA LYS A 65 -20.96 -0.83 23.37
C LYS A 65 -21.62 0.15 22.40
N GLY A 66 -22.95 0.18 22.38
CA GLY A 66 -23.73 1.13 21.57
C GLY A 66 -23.69 2.54 22.15
N GLU A 67 -24.15 3.51 21.36
CA GLU A 67 -24.10 4.94 21.68
C GLU A 67 -24.83 5.30 22.98
N ASP A 68 -25.93 4.61 23.28
CA ASP A 68 -26.72 4.77 24.52
C ASP A 68 -25.92 4.51 25.80
N GLU A 69 -24.85 3.71 25.72
CA GLU A 69 -23.95 3.40 26.83
C GLU A 69 -22.66 4.23 26.81
N THR A 70 -22.49 5.11 25.82
CA THR A 70 -21.28 5.93 25.67
C THR A 70 -21.42 7.29 26.35
N THR A 71 -20.37 7.72 27.03
CA THR A 71 -20.31 9.04 27.65
C THR A 71 -19.92 10.10 26.61
N PRO A 72 -20.57 11.28 26.57
CA PRO A 72 -20.22 12.35 25.63
C PRO A 72 -18.75 12.76 25.73
N GLY A 73 -18.04 12.78 24.60
CA GLY A 73 -16.64 13.22 24.50
C GLY A 73 -16.51 14.73 24.65
N ARG A 74 -16.56 15.25 25.88
CA ARG A 74 -16.31 16.67 26.17
C ARG A 74 -14.85 16.90 26.52
N VAL A 75 -14.23 17.89 25.88
CA VAL A 75 -12.88 18.33 26.21
C VAL A 75 -12.99 19.60 27.07
N GLN A 76 -12.66 19.50 28.36
CA GLN A 76 -12.78 20.62 29.30
C GLN A 76 -11.74 21.70 28.99
N PRO A 77 -12.10 22.99 28.83
CA PRO A 77 -11.11 24.03 28.62
C PRO A 77 -10.12 24.10 29.80
N ASP A 78 -8.84 23.94 29.52
CA ASP A 78 -7.77 23.98 30.52
C ASP A 78 -6.60 24.85 30.01
N ARG A 79 -6.12 25.76 30.86
CA ARG A 79 -4.97 26.64 30.56
C ARG A 79 -3.71 25.82 30.23
N ARG A 80 -3.60 24.60 30.77
CA ARG A 80 -2.47 23.69 30.51
C ARG A 80 -2.30 23.32 29.05
N TRP A 81 -3.35 23.41 28.22
CA TRP A 81 -3.28 23.06 26.80
C TRP A 81 -2.50 24.07 25.98
N PHE A 82 -2.48 25.33 26.44
CA PHE A 82 -1.82 26.44 25.76
C PHE A 82 -0.40 26.69 26.28
N GLY A 83 0.08 25.89 27.24
CA GLY A 83 1.45 25.94 27.75
C GLY A 83 2.40 25.05 26.96
N ASN A 84 3.69 25.42 26.94
CA ASN A 84 4.73 24.59 26.34
C ASN A 84 4.87 23.28 27.12
N THR A 85 4.54 22.15 26.49
CA THR A 85 4.57 20.83 27.14
C THR A 85 5.96 20.17 27.12
N ARG A 86 6.83 20.60 26.21
CA ARG A 86 8.23 20.13 26.10
C ARG A 86 9.14 21.32 25.83
N VAL A 87 10.07 21.57 26.74
CA VAL A 87 11.08 22.64 26.62
C VAL A 87 12.46 22.00 26.85
N ILE A 88 13.46 22.41 26.06
CA ILE A 88 14.86 21.97 26.20
C ILE A 88 15.74 23.22 26.23
N SER A 89 16.75 23.23 27.11
CA SER A 89 17.73 24.31 27.14
C SER A 89 18.72 24.17 25.99
N GLN A 90 19.29 25.29 25.54
CA GLN A 90 20.26 25.29 24.45
C GLN A 90 21.51 24.48 24.81
N THR A 91 22.01 24.57 26.04
CA THR A 91 23.17 23.83 26.53
C THR A 91 22.93 22.32 26.56
N ALA A 92 21.75 21.88 27.02
CA ALA A 92 21.39 20.47 27.01
C ALA A 92 21.25 19.93 25.58
N LEU A 93 20.76 20.76 24.66
CA LEU A 93 20.63 20.41 23.25
C LEU A 93 21.99 20.25 22.56
N ASP A 94 22.95 21.12 22.84
CA ASP A 94 24.31 21.03 22.27
C ASP A 94 25.08 19.84 22.87
N HIS A 95 24.97 19.58 24.17
CA HIS A 95 25.49 18.36 24.80
C HIS A 95 24.85 17.08 24.22
N PHE A 96 23.55 17.12 23.95
CA PHE A 96 22.82 16.01 23.33
C PHE A 96 23.31 15.74 21.90
N ARG A 97 23.58 16.79 21.11
CA ARG A 97 24.13 16.69 19.75
C ARG A 97 25.50 16.03 19.73
N THR A 98 26.43 16.50 20.57
CA THR A 98 27.80 15.96 20.62
C THR A 98 27.81 14.51 21.11
N SER A 99 27.06 14.20 22.16
CA SER A 99 27.00 12.86 22.75
C SER A 99 26.40 11.82 21.79
N LEU A 100 25.37 12.19 21.03
CA LEU A 100 24.77 11.27 20.07
C LEU A 100 25.55 11.17 18.77
N SER A 101 26.18 12.24 18.29
CA SER A 101 27.01 12.16 17.09
C SER A 101 28.18 11.18 17.27
N ALA A 102 28.75 11.09 18.47
CA ALA A 102 29.83 10.15 18.77
C ALA A 102 29.37 8.68 18.82
N LYS A 103 28.09 8.43 19.09
CA LYS A 103 27.53 7.07 19.28
C LYS A 103 26.63 6.61 18.13
N LYS A 104 26.21 7.51 17.23
CA LYS A 104 25.28 7.21 16.12
C LYS A 104 25.84 6.17 15.17
N ASP A 105 27.16 6.18 14.97
CA ASP A 105 27.85 5.30 14.03
C ASP A 105 28.46 4.05 14.72
N ASP A 106 28.29 3.90 16.04
CA ASP A 106 28.71 2.69 16.76
C ASP A 106 27.64 1.59 16.62
N PRO A 107 27.92 0.49 15.89
CA PRO A 107 26.96 -0.59 15.64
C PRO A 107 26.63 -1.43 16.89
N TYR A 108 27.39 -1.28 17.97
CA TYR A 108 27.18 -2.01 19.23
C TYR A 108 26.39 -1.21 20.28
N SER A 109 26.29 0.10 20.10
CA SER A 109 25.53 0.95 21.02
C SER A 109 24.05 0.98 20.64
N VAL A 110 23.19 0.78 21.65
CA VAL A 110 21.74 0.67 21.44
C VAL A 110 20.99 1.78 22.17
N LEU A 111 20.13 2.50 21.43
CA LEU A 111 19.32 3.59 21.97
C LEU A 111 17.91 3.10 22.35
N LEU A 112 17.69 2.87 23.65
CA LEU A 112 16.48 2.20 24.15
C LEU A 112 15.22 3.07 24.23
N ARG A 113 15.37 4.38 24.49
CA ARG A 113 14.23 5.29 24.78
C ARG A 113 14.11 6.44 23.78
N ARG A 114 14.02 6.12 22.49
CA ARG A 114 13.97 7.12 21.41
C ARG A 114 12.74 8.05 21.46
N ASN A 115 11.58 7.54 21.88
CA ASN A 115 10.31 8.30 21.87
C ASN A 115 10.27 9.51 22.83
N LYS A 116 11.18 9.54 23.82
CA LYS A 116 11.30 10.66 24.77
C LYS A 116 12.32 11.71 24.33
N LEU A 117 13.11 11.42 23.29
CA LEU A 117 14.22 12.26 22.85
C LEU A 117 13.84 13.04 21.57
N PRO A 118 14.20 14.32 21.47
CA PRO A 118 13.85 15.17 20.33
C PRO A 118 14.78 14.92 19.13
N MET A 119 14.65 13.75 18.50
CA MET A 119 15.54 13.32 17.41
C MET A 119 15.49 14.21 16.15
N ALA A 120 14.36 14.86 15.88
CA ALA A 120 14.20 15.76 14.73
C ALA A 120 15.22 16.92 14.74
N LEU A 121 15.62 17.40 15.93
CA LEU A 121 16.57 18.52 16.09
C LEU A 121 18.02 18.17 15.69
N LEU A 122 18.31 16.88 15.51
CA LEU A 122 19.58 16.36 15.03
C LEU A 122 19.60 16.27 13.50
N ASP A 123 18.50 15.78 12.92
CA ASP A 123 18.39 15.55 11.49
C ASP A 123 18.40 16.87 10.69
N ASP A 124 17.79 17.94 11.23
CA ASP A 124 17.79 19.27 10.64
C ASP A 124 19.20 19.92 10.60
N ALA A 125 20.05 19.64 11.58
CA ALA A 125 21.40 20.18 11.65
C ALA A 125 22.37 19.44 10.70
N ALA A 126 22.12 18.17 10.44
CA ALA A 126 22.96 17.30 9.61
C ALA A 126 22.69 17.43 8.11
N ASN A 127 21.64 18.15 7.69
CA ASN A 127 21.26 18.27 6.29
C ASN A 127 21.91 19.50 5.62
N PRO A 128 23.04 19.34 4.89
CA PRO A 128 23.71 20.45 4.21
C PRO A 128 22.85 21.11 3.11
N ASN A 129 21.77 20.43 2.69
CA ASN A 129 20.89 20.90 1.61
C ASN A 129 19.78 21.85 2.11
N ILE A 130 19.51 21.93 3.41
CA ILE A 130 18.57 22.93 3.97
C ILE A 130 19.04 24.36 3.66
N ARG A 131 20.35 24.56 3.42
CA ARG A 131 20.94 25.87 3.08
C ARG A 131 21.28 26.07 1.60
N LYS A 132 20.95 25.16 0.68
CA LYS A 132 21.48 25.25 -0.71
C LYS A 132 20.46 24.92 -1.80
N ARG A 133 19.74 25.95 -2.23
CA ARG A 133 19.69 26.53 -3.59
C ARG A 133 18.65 27.66 -3.53
N PRO A 134 18.94 28.89 -3.96
CA PRO A 134 17.94 29.95 -3.98
C PRO A 134 16.74 29.46 -4.80
N HIS A 135 15.53 29.58 -4.25
CA HIS A 135 14.31 29.13 -4.90
C HIS A 135 14.01 30.06 -6.09
N ILE A 136 14.65 29.81 -7.24
CA ILE A 136 14.65 30.73 -8.40
C ILE A 136 13.23 31.10 -8.87
N VAL A 137 12.25 30.23 -8.63
CA VAL A 137 10.83 30.45 -8.95
C VAL A 137 10.21 31.60 -8.13
N GLU A 138 10.76 31.93 -6.96
CA GLU A 138 10.33 33.11 -6.17
C GLU A 138 10.79 34.42 -6.83
N THR A 139 11.93 34.40 -7.52
CA THR A 139 12.50 35.57 -8.20
C THR A 139 12.13 35.67 -9.67
N GLU A 140 11.95 34.54 -10.36
CA GLU A 140 11.63 34.43 -11.78
C GLU A 140 10.53 33.35 -11.95
N PRO A 141 9.24 33.73 -11.87
CA PRO A 141 8.15 32.81 -12.14
C PRO A 141 8.22 32.26 -13.58
N PHE A 142 7.72 31.05 -13.80
CA PHE A 142 7.77 30.40 -15.12
C PHE A 142 7.15 31.25 -16.24
N ALA A 143 6.04 31.93 -15.97
CA ALA A 143 5.36 32.79 -16.95
C ALA A 143 6.18 34.03 -17.37
N GLU A 144 7.08 34.51 -16.51
CA GLU A 144 7.97 35.64 -16.79
C GLU A 144 9.32 35.17 -17.37
N THR A 145 9.67 33.91 -17.17
CA THR A 145 10.89 33.29 -17.71
C THR A 145 10.68 32.78 -19.14
N PHE A 146 9.52 32.18 -19.42
CA PHE A 146 9.19 31.59 -20.72
C PHE A 146 7.70 31.77 -21.07
N GLY A 147 7.38 31.92 -22.35
CA GLY A 147 6.00 32.07 -22.85
C GLY A 147 5.60 33.51 -23.21
N PRO A 148 4.30 33.77 -23.45
CA PRO A 148 3.82 35.04 -24.01
C PRO A 148 4.00 36.24 -23.07
N LYS A 149 4.18 35.99 -21.76
CA LYS A 149 4.46 37.02 -20.74
C LYS A 149 5.95 37.10 -20.38
N ALA A 150 6.84 36.47 -21.15
CA ALA A 150 8.26 36.39 -20.85
C ALA A 150 8.92 37.78 -20.81
N GLN A 151 9.44 38.13 -19.63
CA GLN A 151 10.23 39.34 -19.36
C GLN A 151 11.73 39.09 -19.45
N ARG A 152 12.17 37.83 -19.31
CA ARG A 152 13.59 37.47 -19.41
C ARG A 152 14.12 37.64 -20.83
N LYS A 153 15.00 38.63 -21.04
CA LYS A 153 15.63 38.93 -22.34
C LYS A 153 17.06 38.42 -22.48
N LYS A 154 17.76 38.17 -21.37
CA LYS A 154 19.15 37.70 -21.36
C LYS A 154 19.30 36.46 -20.48
N PRO A 155 20.12 35.47 -20.88
CA PRO A 155 20.45 34.36 -20.02
C PRO A 155 21.42 34.84 -18.92
N ARG A 156 21.26 34.31 -17.70
CA ARG A 156 22.30 34.40 -16.67
C ARG A 156 23.21 33.20 -16.89
N ILE A 157 24.41 33.44 -17.43
CA ILE A 157 25.43 32.43 -17.68
C ILE A 157 26.59 32.76 -16.73
N ASP A 158 27.16 31.75 -16.08
CA ASP A 158 28.39 31.87 -15.26
C ASP A 158 29.66 31.92 -16.14
N ALA A 159 29.63 32.70 -17.22
CA ALA A 159 30.78 32.95 -18.09
C ALA A 159 30.90 34.45 -18.36
N GLY A 160 32.04 35.04 -18.02
CA GLY A 160 32.30 36.47 -18.18
C GLY A 160 32.85 36.84 -19.56
N THR A 161 33.45 35.88 -20.26
CA THR A 161 34.09 36.08 -21.57
C THR A 161 33.71 34.99 -22.58
N PHE A 162 33.86 35.29 -23.86
CA PHE A 162 33.59 34.32 -24.93
C PHE A 162 34.60 33.15 -24.92
N GLU A 163 35.83 33.38 -24.47
CA GLU A 163 36.83 32.31 -24.27
C GLU A 163 36.44 31.35 -23.15
N GLU A 164 35.92 31.85 -22.01
CA GLU A 164 35.43 30.98 -20.93
C GLU A 164 34.24 30.13 -21.39
N LEU A 165 33.32 30.72 -22.14
CA LEU A 165 32.19 29.97 -22.71
C LEU A 165 32.67 28.89 -23.70
N GLY A 166 33.68 29.21 -24.52
CA GLY A 166 34.32 28.25 -25.43
C GLY A 166 35.00 27.08 -24.69
N LYS A 167 35.67 27.35 -23.56
CA LYS A 167 36.27 26.31 -22.71
C LYS A 167 35.22 25.42 -22.05
N ILE A 168 34.14 26.00 -21.53
CA ILE A 168 33.02 25.23 -20.96
C ILE A 168 32.35 24.36 -22.04
N GLY A 169 32.14 24.93 -23.23
CA GLY A 169 31.58 24.19 -24.37
C GLY A 169 32.47 23.03 -24.83
N ALA A 170 33.78 23.25 -24.93
CA ALA A 170 34.75 22.21 -25.29
C ALA A 170 34.81 21.09 -24.24
N ALA A 171 34.85 21.44 -22.95
CA ALA A 171 34.84 20.45 -21.87
C ALA A 171 33.53 19.64 -21.84
N ALA A 172 32.38 20.28 -22.08
CA ALA A 172 31.09 19.58 -22.17
C ALA A 172 30.99 18.68 -23.41
N ALA A 173 31.61 19.07 -24.53
CA ALA A 173 31.69 18.24 -25.73
C ALA A 173 32.60 17.02 -25.50
N GLU A 174 33.75 17.20 -24.86
CA GLU A 174 34.65 16.12 -24.46
C GLU A 174 33.98 15.19 -23.44
N GLU A 175 33.23 15.71 -22.47
CA GLU A 175 32.44 14.91 -21.53
C GLU A 175 31.33 14.13 -22.23
N ALA A 176 30.65 14.73 -23.21
CA ALA A 176 29.63 14.05 -24.01
C ALA A 176 30.23 12.96 -24.92
N GLU A 177 31.40 13.20 -25.50
CA GLU A 177 32.14 12.24 -26.33
C GLU A 177 32.67 11.08 -25.47
N ASN A 178 33.20 11.38 -24.28
CA ASN A 178 33.59 10.38 -23.29
C ASN A 178 32.38 9.57 -22.80
N ALA A 179 31.24 10.22 -22.52
CA ALA A 179 30.01 9.54 -22.15
C ALA A 179 29.48 8.64 -23.28
N ALA A 180 29.55 9.10 -24.53
CA ALA A 180 29.20 8.31 -25.71
C ALA A 180 30.12 7.09 -25.90
N THR A 181 31.43 7.27 -25.70
CA THR A 181 32.43 6.20 -25.79
C THR A 181 32.26 5.17 -24.68
N ILE A 182 32.05 5.61 -23.43
CA ILE A 182 31.76 4.74 -22.28
C ILE A 182 30.43 3.99 -22.48
N SER A 183 29.42 4.63 -23.09
CA SER A 183 28.16 3.96 -23.42
C SER A 183 28.29 2.93 -24.55
N GLY A 184 29.32 3.03 -25.38
CA GLY A 184 29.64 2.05 -26.43
C GLY A 184 30.49 0.87 -25.95
N GLU A 185 31.26 1.02 -24.87
CA GLU A 185 32.08 -0.05 -24.27
C GLU A 185 31.35 -0.85 -23.18
N ALA A 186 30.35 -0.26 -22.51
CA ALA A 186 29.46 -1.02 -21.66
C ALA A 186 28.63 -1.97 -22.53
N VAL A 187 28.73 -3.28 -22.30
CA VAL A 187 27.96 -4.35 -22.96
C VAL A 187 26.47 -4.28 -22.56
N ILE A 188 25.85 -3.16 -22.91
CA ILE A 188 24.42 -2.95 -23.04
C ILE A 188 24.25 -2.62 -24.51
N GLU A 189 23.55 -3.48 -25.23
CA GLU A 189 23.36 -3.37 -26.68
C GLU A 189 23.07 -1.93 -27.14
N PRO A 190 23.66 -1.50 -28.26
CA PRO A 190 23.60 -0.12 -28.71
C PRO A 190 22.19 0.23 -29.22
N LEU A 191 21.34 0.76 -28.33
CA LEU A 191 19.97 1.20 -28.64
C LEU A 191 19.91 2.44 -29.55
N ALA A 192 21.04 2.98 -30.02
CA ALA A 192 21.09 4.27 -30.72
C ALA A 192 21.54 4.21 -32.19
N SER A 193 21.96 3.06 -32.73
CA SER A 193 22.47 3.01 -34.11
C SER A 193 22.17 1.72 -34.90
N ALA A 194 21.51 0.73 -34.32
CA ALA A 194 20.90 -0.35 -35.09
C ALA A 194 19.48 0.04 -35.49
N VAL A 195 19.07 -0.36 -36.69
CA VAL A 195 17.68 -0.42 -37.17
C VAL A 195 16.77 -0.84 -35.99
N PRO A 196 15.57 -0.25 -35.78
CA PRO A 196 14.70 -0.68 -34.70
C PRO A 196 14.35 -2.15 -34.95
N ASP A 197 15.07 -3.04 -34.29
CA ASP A 197 14.83 -4.47 -34.39
C ASP A 197 13.40 -4.70 -33.90
N VAL A 198 12.67 -5.45 -34.71
CA VAL A 198 11.32 -5.89 -34.37
C VAL A 198 11.44 -6.64 -33.04
N PRO A 199 10.68 -6.29 -31.99
CA PRO A 199 10.76 -6.99 -30.72
C PRO A 199 10.59 -8.48 -30.98
N THR A 200 11.65 -9.25 -30.73
CA THR A 200 11.59 -10.70 -30.93
C THR A 200 11.10 -11.32 -29.64
N HIS A 201 10.64 -12.57 -29.68
CA HIS A 201 10.21 -13.28 -28.48
C HIS A 201 11.31 -13.42 -27.41
N ALA A 202 12.59 -13.16 -27.75
CA ALA A 202 13.73 -13.19 -26.83
C ALA A 202 13.74 -12.00 -25.83
N ASP A 203 13.05 -10.90 -26.11
CA ASP A 203 12.98 -9.72 -25.23
C ASP A 203 11.98 -9.89 -24.06
N TYR A 204 11.25 -11.00 -24.03
CA TYR A 204 10.25 -11.28 -23.01
C TYR A 204 10.90 -11.82 -21.73
N ASN A 205 11.01 -10.97 -20.71
CA ASN A 205 11.40 -11.39 -19.37
C ASN A 205 10.36 -12.34 -18.75
N GLU A 206 10.75 -13.59 -18.54
CA GLU A 206 9.85 -14.61 -18.02
C GLU A 206 9.40 -14.31 -16.58
N PRO A 207 8.12 -14.55 -16.24
CA PRO A 207 7.59 -14.30 -14.90
C PRO A 207 8.29 -15.07 -13.77
N ILE A 208 9.09 -16.09 -14.09
CA ILE A 208 9.83 -16.88 -13.12
C ILE A 208 10.95 -16.07 -12.45
N TYR A 209 11.61 -15.16 -13.18
CA TYR A 209 12.66 -14.28 -12.63
C TYR A 209 12.09 -13.23 -11.67
N ALA A 210 10.81 -12.90 -11.79
CA ALA A 210 10.10 -12.02 -10.87
C ALA A 210 9.67 -12.72 -9.55
N LYS A 211 9.97 -14.02 -9.35
CA LYS A 211 9.62 -14.69 -8.09
C LYS A 211 10.46 -14.11 -6.95
N GLY A 212 9.78 -13.62 -5.91
CA GLY A 212 10.41 -12.97 -4.75
C GLY A 212 10.12 -11.47 -4.65
N THR A 213 9.68 -10.82 -5.73
CA THR A 213 9.30 -9.40 -5.77
C THR A 213 7.80 -9.16 -5.51
N SER A 214 7.02 -10.23 -5.29
CA SER A 214 5.57 -10.16 -5.13
C SER A 214 5.12 -9.31 -3.93
N ARG A 215 4.08 -8.48 -4.15
CA ARG A 215 3.41 -7.71 -3.08
C ARG A 215 2.97 -8.56 -1.89
N ARG A 216 2.58 -9.82 -2.12
CA ARG A 216 2.22 -10.76 -1.04
C ARG A 216 3.42 -11.02 -0.10
N ILE A 217 4.59 -11.28 -0.69
CA ILE A 217 5.82 -11.60 0.07
C ILE A 217 6.30 -10.35 0.82
N PHE A 218 6.28 -9.19 0.17
CA PHE A 218 6.62 -7.92 0.82
C PHE A 218 5.62 -7.54 1.93
N GLY A 219 4.33 -7.83 1.75
CA GLY A 219 3.34 -7.67 2.81
C GLY A 219 3.63 -8.53 4.04
N GLU A 220 4.12 -9.77 3.85
CA GLU A 220 4.58 -10.62 4.95
C GLU A 220 5.88 -10.10 5.57
N LEU A 221 6.85 -9.66 4.77
CA LEU A 221 8.10 -9.05 5.24
C LEU A 221 7.82 -7.87 6.19
N TYR A 222 6.97 -6.93 5.78
CA TYR A 222 6.68 -5.76 6.59
C TYR A 222 5.93 -6.11 7.88
N LYS A 223 5.10 -7.16 7.91
CA LYS A 223 4.52 -7.69 9.15
C LYS A 223 5.58 -8.25 10.10
N VAL A 224 6.55 -9.01 9.56
CA VAL A 224 7.66 -9.57 10.35
C VAL A 224 8.53 -8.46 10.91
N ILE A 225 8.90 -7.48 10.07
CA ILE A 225 9.63 -6.30 10.49
C ILE A 225 8.82 -5.61 11.60
N ASP A 226 7.54 -5.31 11.40
CA ASP A 226 6.74 -4.57 12.39
C ASP A 226 6.57 -5.31 13.72
N SER A 227 6.41 -6.63 13.69
CA SER A 227 6.21 -7.46 14.87
C SER A 227 7.50 -7.83 15.62
N SER A 228 8.68 -7.57 15.04
CA SER A 228 9.97 -7.93 15.63
C SER A 228 10.62 -6.76 16.36
N ASP A 229 11.30 -7.08 17.45
CA ASP A 229 12.14 -6.17 18.22
C ASP A 229 13.60 -6.22 17.71
N VAL A 230 14.04 -7.43 17.36
CA VAL A 230 15.37 -7.71 16.79
C VAL A 230 15.18 -8.40 15.44
N ILE A 231 15.98 -8.01 14.45
CA ILE A 231 15.96 -8.52 13.10
C ILE A 231 17.30 -9.18 12.82
N LEU A 232 17.27 -10.47 12.48
CA LEU A 232 18.41 -11.23 12.00
C LEU A 232 18.34 -11.29 10.47
N HIS A 233 19.31 -10.66 9.80
CA HIS A 233 19.44 -10.72 8.36
C HIS A 233 20.43 -11.81 7.96
N ILE A 234 19.90 -12.88 7.36
CA ILE A 234 20.66 -14.08 7.02
C ILE A 234 21.26 -13.94 5.62
N LEU A 235 22.57 -14.10 5.53
CA LEU A 235 23.38 -14.00 4.31
C LEU A 235 23.97 -15.36 3.93
N ASP A 236 24.26 -15.57 2.63
CA ASP A 236 24.98 -16.77 2.15
C ASP A 236 26.50 -16.48 2.14
N ALA A 237 27.29 -17.30 2.82
CA ALA A 237 28.74 -17.11 2.95
C ALA A 237 29.51 -17.06 1.61
N ARG A 238 28.93 -17.64 0.55
CA ARG A 238 29.56 -17.67 -0.78
C ARG A 238 29.51 -16.32 -1.49
N ASP A 239 28.47 -15.54 -1.23
CA ASP A 239 28.29 -14.17 -1.76
C ASP A 239 27.45 -13.33 -0.77
N PRO A 240 28.04 -12.87 0.35
CA PRO A 240 27.31 -12.13 1.37
C PRO A 240 26.80 -10.77 0.88
N LEU A 241 27.55 -10.10 -0.01
CA LEU A 241 27.20 -8.79 -0.54
C LEU A 241 26.07 -8.89 -1.56
N GLY A 242 26.11 -9.88 -2.47
CA GLY A 242 25.04 -10.10 -3.45
C GLY A 242 23.72 -10.61 -2.86
N THR A 243 23.77 -11.19 -1.66
CA THR A 243 22.58 -11.61 -0.88
C THR A 243 22.17 -10.62 0.22
N MET A 244 22.81 -9.46 0.29
CA MET A 244 22.45 -8.37 1.19
C MET A 244 21.28 -7.56 0.60
N CYS A 245 20.26 -7.27 1.42
CA CYS A 245 19.10 -6.50 0.98
C CYS A 245 19.22 -5.04 1.46
N ASP A 246 20.07 -4.25 0.81
CA ASP A 246 20.33 -2.86 1.23
C ASP A 246 19.07 -2.00 1.31
N SER A 247 18.15 -2.15 0.35
CA SER A 247 16.88 -1.40 0.35
C SER A 247 16.04 -1.63 1.61
N VAL A 248 16.03 -2.86 2.13
CA VAL A 248 15.28 -3.20 3.36
C VAL A 248 16.01 -2.68 4.59
N LEU A 249 17.34 -2.80 4.62
CA LEU A 249 18.17 -2.27 5.71
C LEU A 249 18.07 -0.75 5.81
N ASP A 250 18.02 -0.05 4.69
CA ASP A 250 17.84 1.40 4.61
C ASP A 250 16.46 1.83 5.11
N THR A 251 15.40 1.09 4.73
CA THR A 251 14.05 1.32 5.24
C THR A 251 13.98 1.13 6.75
N ILE A 252 14.60 0.07 7.28
CA ILE A 252 14.66 -0.15 8.74
C ILE A 252 15.42 0.99 9.42
N ARG A 253 16.55 1.43 8.86
CA ARG A 253 17.36 2.53 9.38
C ARG A 253 16.60 3.86 9.39
N LYS A 254 15.84 4.17 8.33
CA LYS A 254 15.10 5.44 8.20
C LYS A 254 13.81 5.43 9.02
N GLU A 255 12.98 4.40 8.90
CA GLU A 255 11.63 4.37 9.48
C GLU A 255 11.55 3.72 10.86
N LYS A 256 12.38 2.70 11.11
CA LYS A 256 12.26 1.80 12.28
C LYS A 256 13.58 1.64 13.05
N ALA A 257 14.40 2.67 13.16
CA ALA A 257 15.73 2.57 13.79
C ALA A 257 15.74 2.30 15.32
N HIS A 258 14.59 2.04 15.95
CA HIS A 258 14.54 1.44 17.29
C HIS A 258 14.75 -0.09 17.27
N LYS A 259 14.63 -0.72 16.09
CA LYS A 259 14.83 -2.15 15.89
C LYS A 259 16.30 -2.46 15.71
N GLN A 260 16.75 -3.53 16.36
CA GLN A 260 18.13 -3.96 16.29
C GLN A 260 18.33 -4.87 15.08
N VAL A 261 19.39 -4.64 14.31
CA VAL A 261 19.72 -5.46 13.14
C VAL A 261 21.05 -6.15 13.37
N VAL A 262 21.07 -7.47 13.18
CA VAL A 262 22.28 -8.32 13.27
C VAL A 262 22.41 -9.12 12.00
N LEU A 263 23.61 -9.16 11.43
CA LEU A 263 23.90 -9.97 10.25
C LEU A 263 24.35 -11.36 10.67
N VAL A 264 23.85 -12.39 9.98
CA VAL A 264 24.26 -13.78 10.20
C VAL A 264 24.72 -14.35 8.88
N ILE A 265 26.03 -14.57 8.75
CA ILE A 265 26.63 -15.25 7.60
C ILE A 265 26.43 -16.74 7.80
N ASN A 266 25.56 -17.36 7.00
CA ASN A 266 25.25 -18.79 7.07
C ASN A 266 25.90 -19.56 5.91
N LYS A 267 25.99 -20.88 6.03
CA LYS A 267 26.69 -21.78 5.08
C LYS A 267 28.20 -21.59 5.05
N CYS A 268 28.79 -21.21 6.19
CA CYS A 268 30.24 -21.04 6.29
C CYS A 268 31.03 -22.34 6.03
N ASP A 269 30.39 -23.51 6.07
CA ASP A 269 30.96 -24.81 5.68
C ASP A 269 31.30 -24.92 4.18
N LEU A 270 30.69 -24.08 3.34
CA LEU A 270 30.88 -24.08 1.88
C LEU A 270 32.01 -23.17 1.41
N VAL A 271 32.70 -22.45 2.31
CA VAL A 271 33.77 -21.51 1.98
C VAL A 271 34.98 -21.71 2.90
N PRO A 272 36.19 -21.29 2.49
CA PRO A 272 37.35 -21.31 3.37
C PRO A 272 37.16 -20.41 4.61
N ASN A 273 37.77 -20.80 5.74
CA ASN A 273 37.60 -20.09 7.02
C ASN A 273 38.06 -18.62 6.95
N TRP A 274 39.15 -18.34 6.22
CA TRP A 274 39.70 -16.99 6.08
C TRP A 274 38.73 -16.04 5.36
N VAL A 275 37.97 -16.54 4.37
CA VAL A 275 36.96 -15.76 3.63
C VAL A 275 35.86 -15.29 4.57
N THR A 276 35.34 -16.20 5.39
CA THR A 276 34.33 -15.87 6.40
C THR A 276 34.86 -14.85 7.41
N ALA A 277 36.10 -15.03 7.88
CA ALA A 277 36.74 -14.10 8.82
C ALA A 277 36.87 -12.68 8.22
N ARG A 278 37.30 -12.58 6.97
CA ARG A 278 37.42 -11.30 6.24
C ARG A 278 36.07 -10.62 6.03
N TYR A 279 35.03 -11.37 5.66
CA TYR A 279 33.69 -10.79 5.55
C TYR A 279 33.13 -10.31 6.88
N ILE A 280 33.39 -11.01 8.00
CA ILE A 280 33.03 -10.50 9.33
C ILE A 280 33.74 -9.16 9.59
N GLN A 281 35.04 -9.06 9.33
CA GLN A 281 35.80 -7.81 9.51
C GLN A 281 35.24 -6.66 8.65
N HIS A 282 34.83 -6.96 7.42
CA HIS A 282 34.27 -5.97 6.50
C HIS A 282 32.86 -5.50 6.90
N LEU A 283 32.02 -6.41 7.39
CA LEU A 283 30.61 -6.13 7.69
C LEU A 283 30.37 -5.61 9.12
N THR A 284 31.22 -5.99 10.07
CA THR A 284 31.11 -5.60 11.49
C THR A 284 31.02 -4.08 11.72
N PRO A 285 31.78 -3.22 11.01
CA PRO A 285 31.64 -1.77 11.14
C PRO A 285 30.23 -1.25 10.82
N ARG A 286 29.48 -1.95 9.95
CA ARG A 286 28.12 -1.53 9.57
C ARG A 286 27.05 -2.13 10.49
N TYR A 287 27.19 -3.40 10.85
CA TYR A 287 26.27 -4.15 11.69
C TYR A 287 26.99 -5.28 12.44
N PRO A 288 26.59 -5.61 13.68
CA PRO A 288 27.10 -6.79 14.37
C PRO A 288 26.89 -8.04 13.52
N THR A 289 27.97 -8.77 13.25
CA THR A 289 27.96 -9.90 12.30
C THR A 289 28.45 -11.18 12.97
N ILE A 290 27.74 -12.29 12.75
CA ILE A 290 28.05 -13.62 13.31
C ILE A 290 28.18 -14.65 12.17
N ALA A 291 29.18 -15.53 12.25
CA ALA A 291 29.25 -16.72 11.40
C ALA A 291 28.41 -17.87 11.99
N PHE A 292 27.74 -18.60 11.09
CA PHE A 292 26.82 -19.66 11.44
C PHE A 292 26.89 -20.82 10.43
N HIS A 293 26.79 -22.04 10.95
CA HIS A 293 26.52 -23.22 10.13
C HIS A 293 25.32 -23.96 10.72
N ALA A 294 24.23 -23.98 9.94
CA ALA A 294 22.97 -24.59 10.33
C ALA A 294 22.98 -26.09 10.05
N SER A 295 23.18 -26.89 11.10
CA SER A 295 23.09 -28.34 11.08
C SER A 295 22.49 -28.85 12.39
N PRO A 296 21.58 -29.86 12.37
CA PRO A 296 21.04 -30.44 13.59
C PRO A 296 22.10 -31.10 14.49
N ASN A 297 23.13 -31.70 13.87
CA ASN A 297 24.12 -32.53 14.57
C ASN A 297 25.45 -31.81 14.79
N HIS A 298 25.92 -31.04 13.80
CA HIS A 298 27.23 -30.38 13.81
C HIS A 298 27.07 -28.88 13.56
N SER A 299 26.38 -28.16 14.44
CA SER A 299 26.17 -26.71 14.29
C SER A 299 27.39 -25.89 14.70
N PHE A 300 27.65 -24.79 13.99
CA PHE A 300 28.60 -23.75 14.40
C PHE A 300 27.87 -22.43 14.69
N GLY A 301 28.32 -21.66 15.69
CA GLY A 301 27.75 -20.34 16.03
C GLY A 301 26.45 -20.36 16.84
N LYS A 302 25.88 -21.53 17.15
CA LYS A 302 24.64 -21.69 17.94
C LYS A 302 24.73 -21.05 19.33
N GLY A 303 25.81 -21.31 20.07
CA GLY A 303 26.01 -20.75 21.41
C GLY A 303 26.12 -19.23 21.39
N SER A 304 26.92 -18.69 20.47
CA SER A 304 27.12 -17.24 20.28
C SER A 304 25.80 -16.52 19.96
N LEU A 305 24.99 -17.07 19.06
CA LEU A 305 23.71 -16.48 18.70
C LEU A 305 22.71 -16.53 19.87
N ILE A 306 22.65 -17.63 20.64
CA ILE A 306 21.80 -17.72 21.83
C ILE A 306 22.23 -16.71 22.90
N GLN A 307 23.54 -16.54 23.11
CA GLN A 307 24.08 -15.57 24.06
C GLN A 307 23.69 -14.14 23.67
N LEU A 308 23.83 -13.79 22.38
CA LEU A 308 23.44 -12.48 21.86
C LEU A 308 21.93 -12.22 22.06
N LEU A 309 21.08 -13.20 21.75
CA LEU A 309 19.63 -13.08 21.95
C LEU A 309 19.25 -12.94 23.44
N ARG A 310 20.00 -13.57 24.35
CA ARG A 310 19.82 -13.40 25.80
C ARG A 310 20.20 -11.99 26.25
N GLN A 311 21.28 -11.42 25.72
CA GLN A 311 21.66 -10.03 25.99
C GLN A 311 20.55 -9.06 25.55
N PHE A 312 19.99 -9.23 24.35
CA PHE A 312 18.83 -8.42 23.91
C PHE A 312 17.60 -8.62 24.80
N SER A 313 17.37 -9.84 25.31
CA SER A 313 16.27 -10.10 26.24
C SER A 313 16.47 -9.46 27.62
N GLN A 314 17.72 -9.27 28.07
CA GLN A 314 18.04 -8.54 29.29
C GLN A 314 17.90 -7.03 29.09
N LEU A 315 18.33 -6.54 27.93
CA LEU A 315 18.23 -5.14 27.53
C LEU A 315 16.76 -4.66 27.46
N HIS A 316 15.86 -5.53 27.01
CA HIS A 316 14.41 -5.32 27.00
C HIS A 316 13.73 -5.99 28.21
N SER A 317 14.17 -5.64 29.42
CA SER A 317 13.58 -6.15 30.67
C SER A 317 12.15 -5.65 30.90
N ASP A 318 11.81 -4.46 30.36
CA ASP A 318 10.47 -3.87 30.38
C ASP A 318 9.45 -4.70 29.58
N LYS A 319 9.91 -5.42 28.57
CA LYS A 319 9.08 -6.31 27.76
C LYS A 319 9.03 -7.70 28.38
N LYS A 320 7.80 -8.22 28.51
CA LYS A 320 7.56 -9.60 28.97
C LYS A 320 8.25 -10.64 28.06
N GLN A 321 8.23 -10.39 26.77
CA GLN A 321 8.77 -11.25 25.72
C GLN A 321 9.32 -10.40 24.58
N ILE A 322 10.35 -10.90 23.89
CA ILE A 322 10.94 -10.30 22.71
C ILE A 322 10.67 -11.17 21.47
N SER A 323 10.46 -10.53 20.34
CA SER A 323 10.27 -11.17 19.04
C SER A 323 11.48 -10.93 18.13
N VAL A 324 11.99 -11.98 17.52
CA VAL A 324 13.19 -11.99 16.67
C VAL A 324 12.78 -12.41 15.26
N GLY A 325 12.85 -11.48 14.30
CA GLY A 325 12.50 -11.73 12.89
C GLY A 325 13.69 -12.22 12.08
N PHE A 326 13.50 -13.24 11.24
CA PHE A 326 14.51 -13.75 10.31
C PHE A 326 14.20 -13.24 8.90
N ILE A 327 15.07 -12.42 8.32
CA ILE A 327 14.94 -11.87 6.96
C ILE A 327 16.12 -12.29 6.07
N GLY A 328 15.97 -12.19 4.75
CA GLY A 328 17.02 -12.51 3.77
C GLY A 328 16.51 -13.21 2.52
N TYR A 329 17.42 -13.40 1.55
CA TYR A 329 17.12 -14.04 0.26
C TYR A 329 16.53 -15.45 0.40
N PRO A 330 15.80 -15.97 -0.62
CA PRO A 330 15.46 -17.39 -0.67
C PRO A 330 16.70 -18.28 -0.53
N ASN A 331 16.53 -19.47 0.05
CA ASN A 331 17.57 -20.50 0.17
C ASN A 331 18.87 -20.13 0.94
N VAL A 332 18.95 -18.97 1.61
CA VAL A 332 20.08 -18.63 2.52
C VAL A 332 20.09 -19.46 3.82
N GLY A 333 19.00 -20.17 4.13
CA GLY A 333 18.92 -21.07 5.28
C GLY A 333 18.21 -20.53 6.52
N LYS A 334 17.35 -19.51 6.40
CA LYS A 334 16.55 -18.93 7.50
C LYS A 334 15.88 -19.99 8.39
N SER A 335 15.05 -20.84 7.79
CA SER A 335 14.33 -21.92 8.48
C SER A 335 15.27 -22.99 9.06
N SER A 336 16.45 -23.22 8.45
CA SER A 336 17.47 -24.14 8.97
C SER A 336 18.16 -23.60 10.22
N VAL A 337 18.44 -22.30 10.28
CA VAL A 337 18.99 -21.64 11.48
C VAL A 337 18.00 -21.78 12.65
N ILE A 338 16.70 -21.58 12.40
CA ILE A 338 15.66 -21.75 13.43
C ILE A 338 15.62 -23.20 13.95
N ASN A 339 15.63 -24.19 13.05
CA ASN A 339 15.66 -25.61 13.43
C ASN A 339 16.91 -25.96 14.27
N THR A 340 18.06 -25.36 13.93
CA THR A 340 19.32 -25.55 14.65
C THR A 340 19.26 -24.95 16.05
N LEU A 341 18.70 -23.74 16.20
CA LEU A 341 18.46 -23.11 17.51
C LEU A 341 17.51 -23.93 18.36
N LYS A 342 16.52 -24.58 17.74
CA LYS A 342 15.57 -25.46 18.41
C LYS A 342 16.05 -26.88 18.65
N SER A 343 17.18 -27.28 18.06
CA SER A 343 17.67 -28.67 18.09
C SER A 343 16.61 -29.66 17.61
N GLY A 344 15.78 -29.28 16.62
CA GLY A 344 14.66 -30.07 16.16
C GLY A 344 14.01 -29.51 14.89
N LYS A 345 13.30 -30.35 14.15
CA LYS A 345 12.64 -29.97 12.89
C LYS A 345 11.29 -29.30 13.16
N VAL A 346 11.30 -27.97 13.29
CA VAL A 346 10.10 -27.13 13.51
C VAL A 346 9.62 -26.51 12.22
N CYS A 347 10.51 -25.90 11.45
CA CYS A 347 10.24 -25.37 10.12
C CYS A 347 10.46 -26.46 9.05
N ARG A 348 9.64 -26.43 7.98
CA ARG A 348 9.93 -27.19 6.76
C ARG A 348 11.14 -26.59 6.06
N VAL A 349 12.02 -27.46 5.58
CA VAL A 349 13.25 -27.09 4.86
C VAL A 349 13.38 -27.96 3.63
N ALA A 350 13.76 -27.35 2.52
CA ALA A 350 14.03 -28.02 1.25
C ALA A 350 15.13 -27.25 0.50
N PRO A 351 15.90 -27.91 -0.39
CA PRO A 351 16.91 -27.25 -1.22
C PRO A 351 16.32 -26.40 -2.35
N VAL A 352 14.99 -26.35 -2.47
CA VAL A 352 14.26 -25.55 -3.47
C VAL A 352 13.78 -24.22 -2.86
N PRO A 353 13.83 -23.11 -3.61
CA PRO A 353 13.31 -21.85 -3.13
C PRO A 353 11.78 -21.85 -3.01
N GLY A 354 11.28 -21.01 -2.10
CA GLY A 354 9.85 -20.79 -1.87
C GLY A 354 9.14 -21.85 -1.02
N GLU A 355 9.87 -22.63 -0.21
CA GLU A 355 9.27 -23.59 0.73
C GLU A 355 8.45 -22.88 1.83
N THR A 356 9.06 -21.90 2.50
CA THR A 356 8.37 -21.03 3.46
C THR A 356 7.55 -19.99 2.71
N LYS A 357 6.22 -20.12 2.74
CA LYS A 357 5.30 -19.24 2.01
C LYS A 357 4.60 -18.17 2.86
N VAL A 358 4.53 -18.38 4.18
CA VAL A 358 3.81 -17.54 5.16
C VAL A 358 4.65 -17.51 6.43
N TRP A 359 4.63 -16.38 7.14
CA TRP A 359 5.33 -16.25 8.41
C TRP A 359 4.78 -17.19 9.51
N GLN A 360 5.62 -17.54 10.47
CA GLN A 360 5.24 -18.40 11.60
C GLN A 360 5.98 -18.01 12.88
N TYR A 361 5.28 -18.08 14.01
CA TYR A 361 5.84 -17.84 15.34
C TYR A 361 6.36 -19.13 15.97
N ILE A 362 7.60 -19.11 16.43
CA ILE A 362 8.29 -20.24 17.05
C ILE A 362 8.87 -19.80 18.38
N THR A 363 8.40 -20.39 19.48
CA THR A 363 8.85 -20.01 20.82
C THR A 363 10.20 -20.66 21.12
N LEU A 364 11.32 -19.92 21.20
CA LEU A 364 12.64 -20.46 21.57
C LEU A 364 12.72 -20.74 23.08
N THR A 365 12.49 -19.69 23.88
CA THR A 365 12.36 -19.74 25.35
C THR A 365 11.04 -19.06 25.74
N LYS A 366 10.62 -19.12 27.01
CA LYS A 366 9.39 -18.42 27.46
C LYS A 366 9.40 -16.91 27.18
N ARG A 367 10.59 -16.29 27.02
CA ARG A 367 10.76 -14.86 26.74
C ARG A 367 11.15 -14.54 25.30
N ILE A 368 11.61 -15.50 24.49
CA ILE A 368 12.14 -15.23 23.14
C ILE A 368 11.33 -15.98 22.10
N TYR A 369 10.68 -15.25 21.20
CA TYR A 369 9.95 -15.79 20.06
C TYR A 369 10.70 -15.50 18.76
N LEU A 370 10.78 -16.48 17.89
CA LEU A 370 11.40 -16.40 16.58
C LEU A 370 10.29 -16.32 15.53
N ILE A 371 10.50 -15.51 14.49
CA ILE A 371 9.56 -15.31 13.40
C ILE A 371 10.29 -15.65 12.09
N ASP A 372 9.82 -16.70 11.41
CA ASP A 372 10.34 -17.08 10.09
C ASP A 372 9.65 -16.27 8.99
N CYS A 373 10.39 -15.76 8.01
CA CYS A 373 9.86 -14.97 6.89
C CYS A 373 10.07 -15.71 5.56
N PRO A 374 9.16 -15.60 4.58
CA PRO A 374 9.47 -15.98 3.20
C PRO A 374 10.71 -15.24 2.68
N GLY A 375 11.42 -15.84 1.72
CA GLY A 375 12.58 -15.21 1.08
C GLY A 375 12.19 -14.02 0.22
N ILE A 376 12.97 -12.95 0.29
CA ILE A 376 12.72 -11.69 -0.40
C ILE A 376 13.80 -11.43 -1.46
N VAL A 377 13.42 -10.79 -2.56
CA VAL A 377 14.35 -10.31 -3.58
C VAL A 377 13.98 -8.87 -3.89
N PRO A 378 14.81 -7.89 -3.53
CA PRO A 378 14.63 -6.51 -3.96
C PRO A 378 14.63 -6.41 -5.49
N ALA A 379 13.71 -5.62 -6.05
CA ALA A 379 13.77 -5.30 -7.47
C ALA A 379 14.90 -4.30 -7.70
N SER A 380 16.04 -4.77 -8.21
CA SER A 380 17.17 -3.95 -8.62
C SER A 380 17.30 -4.01 -10.14
N ALA A 381 17.48 -2.85 -10.78
CA ALA A 381 17.71 -2.78 -12.23
C ALA A 381 19.08 -3.36 -12.65
N HIS A 382 19.99 -3.58 -11.69
CA HIS A 382 21.34 -4.07 -11.95
C HIS A 382 21.47 -5.61 -11.88
N ASP A 383 20.45 -6.32 -11.39
CA ASP A 383 20.50 -7.78 -11.28
C ASP A 383 20.11 -8.43 -12.63
N SER A 384 21.07 -9.10 -13.27
CA SER A 384 20.80 -9.90 -14.48
C SER A 384 19.98 -11.17 -14.15
N GLN A 385 19.31 -11.74 -15.16
CA GLN A 385 18.57 -13.00 -15.02
C GLN A 385 19.48 -14.13 -14.50
N SER A 386 20.67 -14.30 -15.10
CA SER A 386 21.66 -15.28 -14.66
C SER A 386 22.14 -15.05 -13.23
N SER A 387 22.29 -13.79 -12.79
CA SER A 387 22.63 -13.47 -11.39
C SER A 387 21.53 -13.95 -10.44
N THR A 388 20.26 -13.75 -10.80
CA THR A 388 19.10 -14.18 -10.00
C THR A 388 19.03 -15.70 -9.86
N VAL A 389 19.31 -16.44 -10.93
CA VAL A 389 19.40 -17.92 -10.90
C VAL A 389 20.53 -18.39 -10.02
N LEU A 390 21.73 -17.83 -10.17
CA LEU A 390 22.92 -18.23 -9.41
C LEU A 390 22.83 -17.87 -7.91
N LYS A 391 22.04 -16.85 -7.53
CA LYS A 391 21.69 -16.56 -6.13
C LYS A 391 20.72 -17.60 -5.52
N GLY A 392 20.17 -18.53 -6.31
CA GLY A 392 19.27 -19.59 -5.83
C GLY A 392 17.85 -19.11 -5.53
N VAL A 393 17.40 -18.05 -6.20
CA VAL A 393 16.05 -17.48 -6.06
C VAL A 393 15.01 -18.30 -6.81
N VAL A 394 15.38 -18.77 -8.01
CA VAL A 394 14.50 -19.44 -8.96
C VAL A 394 14.59 -20.95 -8.82
N ARG A 395 13.47 -21.64 -9.08
CA ARG A 395 13.45 -23.10 -9.20
C ARG A 395 14.01 -23.51 -10.55
N VAL A 396 15.15 -24.21 -10.54
CA VAL A 396 15.89 -24.62 -11.73
C VAL A 396 15.02 -25.49 -12.66
N GLU A 397 14.11 -26.27 -12.10
CA GLU A 397 13.23 -27.17 -12.88
C GLU A 397 12.24 -26.41 -13.77
N ALA A 398 11.91 -25.17 -13.40
CA ALA A 398 10.96 -24.31 -14.10
C ALA A 398 11.62 -23.33 -15.09
N LEU A 399 12.94 -23.38 -15.25
CA LEU A 399 13.66 -22.60 -16.25
C LEU A 399 13.42 -23.19 -17.65
N PRO A 400 13.06 -22.36 -18.64
CA PRO A 400 12.83 -22.83 -20.01
C PRO A 400 14.14 -23.14 -20.73
N THR A 401 15.16 -22.28 -20.64
CA THR A 401 16.50 -22.46 -21.24
C THR A 401 17.61 -22.43 -20.19
N PRO A 402 17.77 -23.49 -19.36
CA PRO A 402 18.78 -23.51 -18.30
C PRO A 402 20.23 -23.46 -18.81
N SER A 403 20.47 -23.86 -20.06
CA SER A 403 21.78 -23.87 -20.73
C SER A 403 22.40 -22.47 -20.83
N GLU A 404 21.60 -21.42 -21.03
CA GLU A 404 22.05 -20.01 -21.15
C GLU A 404 22.74 -19.46 -19.89
N HIS A 405 22.48 -20.06 -18.72
CA HIS A 405 23.08 -19.61 -17.46
C HIS A 405 24.41 -20.28 -17.14
N ILE A 406 24.78 -21.33 -17.87
CA ILE A 406 26.03 -22.09 -17.65
C ILE A 406 27.29 -21.26 -17.94
N PRO A 407 27.36 -20.44 -19.01
CA PRO A 407 28.53 -19.57 -19.25
C PRO A 407 28.84 -18.66 -18.05
N ALA A 408 27.80 -18.03 -17.48
CA ALA A 408 27.94 -17.16 -16.31
C ALA A 408 28.36 -17.92 -15.03
N LEU A 409 27.97 -19.20 -14.91
CA LEU A 409 28.42 -20.07 -13.83
C LEU A 409 29.90 -20.43 -14.01
N MET A 410 30.31 -20.83 -15.22
CA MET A 410 31.68 -21.21 -15.53
C MET A 410 32.65 -20.04 -15.39
N ALA A 411 32.23 -18.82 -15.70
CA ALA A 411 33.01 -17.61 -15.45
C ALA A 411 33.31 -17.37 -13.95
N ARG A 412 32.48 -17.91 -13.04
CA ARG A 412 32.64 -17.76 -11.59
C ARG A 412 33.44 -18.89 -10.95
N VAL A 413 33.49 -20.07 -11.57
CA VAL A 413 34.07 -21.28 -10.99
C VAL A 413 35.38 -21.62 -11.66
N LYS A 414 36.43 -21.91 -10.87
CA LYS A 414 37.68 -22.40 -11.44
C LYS A 414 37.46 -23.75 -12.16
N PRO A 415 37.95 -23.93 -13.40
CA PRO A 415 37.71 -25.15 -14.19
C PRO A 415 38.09 -26.46 -13.48
N ILE A 416 39.15 -26.43 -12.67
CA ILE A 416 39.59 -27.58 -11.88
C ILE A 416 38.58 -28.06 -10.84
N TYR A 417 37.73 -27.17 -10.29
CA TYR A 417 36.66 -27.56 -9.38
C TYR A 417 35.55 -28.31 -10.12
N LEU A 418 35.21 -27.89 -11.34
CA LEU A 418 34.25 -28.59 -12.20
C LEU A 418 34.81 -29.95 -12.64
N SER A 419 36.09 -30.01 -13.03
CA SER A 419 36.80 -31.25 -13.37
C SER A 419 36.70 -32.26 -12.23
N ARG A 420 37.04 -31.87 -10.99
CA ARG A 420 36.98 -32.76 -9.81
C ARG A 420 35.56 -33.19 -9.44
N THR A 421 34.57 -32.30 -9.61
CA THR A 421 33.18 -32.56 -9.20
C THR A 421 32.49 -33.56 -10.13
N TYR A 422 32.73 -33.42 -11.44
CA TYR A 422 32.09 -34.25 -12.47
C TYR A 422 33.02 -35.33 -13.06
N ASP A 423 34.29 -35.30 -12.68
CA ASP A 423 35.35 -36.21 -13.13
C ASP A 423 35.55 -36.13 -14.66
N ILE A 424 35.47 -34.92 -15.22
CA ILE A 424 35.69 -34.63 -16.64
C ILE A 424 37.13 -34.12 -16.81
N PRO A 425 37.93 -34.69 -17.72
CA PRO A 425 39.31 -34.25 -17.93
C PRO A 425 39.36 -32.81 -18.48
N LEU A 426 40.29 -32.01 -17.97
CA LEU A 426 40.51 -30.65 -18.47
C LEU A 426 40.90 -30.66 -19.96
N PRO A 427 40.48 -29.67 -20.76
CA PRO A 427 40.82 -29.59 -22.18
C PRO A 427 42.33 -29.54 -22.42
N ASN A 428 43.03 -28.78 -21.57
CA ASN A 428 44.48 -28.71 -21.56
C ASN A 428 44.99 -29.16 -20.18
N LYS A 429 45.90 -30.14 -20.15
CA LYS A 429 46.49 -30.65 -18.91
C LYS A 429 47.61 -29.77 -18.38
N ASP A 430 48.22 -28.96 -19.25
CA ASP A 430 49.38 -28.14 -18.92
C ASP A 430 48.98 -26.73 -18.42
N ASP A 431 47.76 -26.27 -18.74
CA ASP A 431 47.18 -25.02 -18.24
C ASP A 431 45.82 -25.26 -17.54
N PRO A 432 45.80 -25.37 -16.20
CA PRO A 432 44.59 -25.60 -15.41
C PRO A 432 43.60 -24.42 -15.39
N SER A 433 43.98 -23.26 -15.93
CA SER A 433 43.13 -22.07 -15.98
C SER A 433 42.20 -22.06 -17.20
N GLN A 434 42.56 -22.79 -18.26
CA GLN A 434 41.77 -22.88 -19.47
C GLN A 434 40.61 -23.88 -19.30
N GLY A 435 39.39 -23.34 -19.26
CA GLY A 435 38.16 -24.12 -19.18
C GLY A 435 37.67 -24.66 -20.53
N TRP A 436 36.61 -25.45 -20.50
CA TRP A 436 35.86 -25.88 -21.68
C TRP A 436 35.04 -24.73 -22.25
N ASP A 437 34.66 -24.87 -23.52
CA ASP A 437 33.50 -24.14 -24.03
C ASP A 437 32.22 -24.65 -23.31
N PRO A 438 31.25 -23.78 -22.96
CA PRO A 438 30.06 -24.20 -22.24
C PRO A 438 29.26 -25.33 -22.91
N GLU A 439 29.19 -25.35 -24.24
CA GLU A 439 28.45 -26.38 -24.97
C GLU A 439 29.20 -27.73 -24.94
N ASP A 440 30.52 -27.71 -25.15
CA ASP A 440 31.38 -28.89 -25.09
C ASP A 440 31.37 -29.52 -23.68
N PHE A 441 31.41 -28.70 -22.63
CA PHE A 441 31.29 -29.19 -21.25
C PHE A 441 29.97 -29.93 -21.02
N LEU A 442 28.86 -29.37 -21.50
CA LEU A 442 27.53 -29.96 -21.35
C LEU A 442 27.40 -31.25 -22.18
N ASP A 443 27.94 -31.30 -23.40
CA ASP A 443 27.95 -32.53 -24.23
C ASP A 443 28.75 -33.65 -23.55
N GLN A 444 29.98 -33.37 -23.12
CA GLN A 444 30.82 -34.36 -22.41
C GLN A 444 30.13 -34.88 -21.15
N LEU A 445 29.49 -33.98 -20.38
CA LEU A 445 28.75 -34.37 -19.18
C LEU A 445 27.49 -35.17 -19.51
N ALA A 446 26.76 -34.83 -20.58
CA ALA A 446 25.59 -35.55 -21.06
C ALA A 446 25.92 -37.00 -21.44
N ARG A 447 26.99 -37.17 -22.23
CA ARG A 447 27.50 -38.49 -22.64
C ARG A 447 27.95 -39.30 -21.44
N LYS A 448 28.70 -38.70 -20.52
CA LYS A 448 29.17 -39.38 -19.30
C LYS A 448 28.03 -39.82 -18.38
N LYS A 449 26.98 -39.01 -18.27
CA LYS A 449 25.79 -39.31 -17.43
C LYS A 449 24.76 -40.18 -18.13
N GLY A 450 24.93 -40.48 -19.42
CA GLY A 450 23.95 -41.21 -20.23
C GLY A 450 22.63 -40.44 -20.43
N ARG A 451 22.68 -39.10 -20.45
CA ARG A 451 21.52 -38.23 -20.68
C ARG A 451 21.47 -37.84 -22.16
N LEU A 452 21.02 -38.78 -22.99
CA LEU A 452 20.88 -38.60 -24.43
C LEU A 452 19.40 -38.69 -24.83
N LEU A 453 19.00 -37.86 -25.80
CA LEU A 453 17.72 -37.91 -26.46
C LEU A 453 17.67 -39.08 -27.47
N LYS A 454 16.48 -39.31 -28.03
CA LYS A 454 16.29 -40.29 -29.10
C LYS A 454 17.22 -39.92 -30.27
N GLN A 455 17.86 -40.94 -30.86
CA GLN A 455 18.91 -40.79 -31.90
C GLN A 455 20.31 -40.41 -31.38
N GLY A 456 20.53 -40.36 -30.06
CA GLY A 456 21.88 -40.22 -29.48
C GLY A 456 22.39 -38.79 -29.36
N GLU A 457 21.50 -37.80 -29.53
CA GLU A 457 21.78 -36.38 -29.30
C GLU A 457 21.90 -36.08 -27.79
N PRO A 458 22.89 -35.31 -27.34
CA PRO A 458 23.04 -34.95 -25.92
C PRO A 458 21.92 -34.02 -25.44
N ASP A 459 21.33 -34.33 -24.27
CA ASP A 459 20.32 -33.46 -23.64
C ASP A 459 21.01 -32.37 -22.80
N LEU A 460 21.34 -31.25 -23.44
CA LEU A 460 22.07 -30.14 -22.82
C LEU A 460 21.27 -29.49 -21.69
N ASP A 461 19.95 -29.32 -21.85
CA ASP A 461 19.11 -28.63 -20.87
C ASP A 461 18.90 -29.46 -19.59
N SER A 462 18.70 -30.78 -19.71
CA SER A 462 18.60 -31.65 -18.53
C SER A 462 19.90 -31.69 -17.74
N VAL A 463 21.04 -31.67 -18.43
CA VAL A 463 22.35 -31.63 -17.79
C VAL A 463 22.63 -30.28 -17.15
N ALA A 464 22.27 -29.18 -17.83
CA ALA A 464 22.35 -27.83 -17.28
C ALA A 464 21.51 -27.71 -15.99
N LYS A 465 20.30 -28.29 -15.93
CA LYS A 465 19.49 -28.36 -14.70
C LYS A 465 20.22 -29.09 -13.56
N ILE A 466 20.94 -30.16 -13.84
CA ILE A 466 21.74 -30.89 -12.84
C ILE A 466 22.87 -30.00 -12.31
N VAL A 467 23.60 -29.33 -13.21
CA VAL A 467 24.72 -28.44 -12.83
C VAL A 467 24.24 -27.27 -11.99
N LEU A 468 23.17 -26.59 -12.41
CA LEU A 468 22.56 -25.49 -11.65
C LEU A 468 22.00 -25.95 -10.29
N THR A 469 21.44 -27.16 -10.21
CA THR A 469 20.98 -27.73 -8.95
C THR A 469 22.13 -28.03 -7.99
N ASP A 470 23.23 -28.59 -8.52
CA ASP A 470 24.44 -28.87 -7.75
C ASP A 470 25.12 -27.57 -7.26
N TRP A 471 25.07 -26.51 -8.05
CA TRP A 471 25.47 -25.16 -7.66
C TRP A 471 24.66 -24.62 -6.48
N VAL A 472 23.32 -24.65 -6.57
CA VAL A 472 22.43 -24.15 -5.52
C VAL A 472 22.60 -24.94 -4.22
N ARG A 473 22.89 -26.24 -4.32
CA ARG A 473 23.17 -27.14 -3.18
C ARG A 473 24.59 -27.00 -2.60
N GLY A 474 25.47 -26.23 -3.25
CA GLY A 474 26.85 -26.02 -2.82
C GLY A 474 27.77 -27.22 -3.04
N ARG A 475 27.43 -28.12 -3.98
CA ARG A 475 28.29 -29.25 -4.36
C ARG A 475 29.49 -28.78 -5.18
N ILE A 476 29.30 -27.76 -6.00
CA ILE A 476 30.37 -27.07 -6.73
C ILE A 476 30.99 -26.04 -5.77
N PRO A 477 32.28 -26.15 -5.43
CA PRO A 477 32.96 -25.18 -4.59
C PRO A 477 33.06 -23.81 -5.27
N PHE A 478 32.62 -22.76 -4.58
CA PHE A 478 32.70 -21.38 -5.04
C PHE A 478 32.58 -20.39 -3.88
N PHE A 479 33.31 -19.28 -3.98
CA PHE A 479 33.15 -18.10 -3.13
C PHE A 479 33.56 -16.85 -3.92
N VAL A 480 32.91 -15.73 -3.62
CA VAL A 480 33.36 -14.40 -4.05
C VAL A 480 34.50 -13.96 -3.12
N PRO A 481 35.62 -13.45 -3.66
CA PRO A 481 36.69 -12.92 -2.82
C PRO A 481 36.18 -11.69 -2.03
N PRO A 482 36.50 -11.57 -0.74
CA PRO A 482 36.13 -10.41 0.05
C PRO A 482 36.85 -9.16 -0.47
N PRO A 483 36.26 -7.95 -0.33
CA PRO A 483 36.91 -6.70 -0.74
C PRO A 483 38.28 -6.52 -0.07
N GLU A 484 39.27 -6.08 -0.83
CA GLU A 484 40.59 -5.75 -0.30
C GLU A 484 40.51 -4.54 0.64
N ARG A 485 41.21 -4.63 1.76
CA ARG A 485 41.24 -3.57 2.78
C ARG A 485 42.23 -2.49 2.33
N PRO A 486 41.97 -1.18 2.55
CA PRO A 486 42.91 -0.11 2.23
C PRO A 486 44.29 -0.38 2.85
N GLU A 487 45.37 -0.18 2.08
CA GLU A 487 46.75 -0.46 2.51
C GLU A 487 47.11 0.26 3.82
N GLU A 488 46.57 1.46 4.06
CA GLU A 488 46.81 2.25 5.29
C GLU A 488 46.39 1.51 6.58
N LEU A 489 45.27 0.77 6.54
CA LEU A 489 44.79 -0.02 7.69
C LEU A 489 45.63 -1.28 7.87
N ASN A 490 46.04 -1.92 6.77
CA ASN A 490 46.93 -3.07 6.79
C ASN A 490 48.32 -2.69 7.31
N GLU A 491 48.83 -1.50 6.93
CA GLU A 491 50.08 -0.95 7.45
C GLU A 491 49.97 -0.52 8.92
N ALA A 492 48.84 0.05 9.33
CA ALA A 492 48.60 0.42 10.72
C ALA A 492 48.55 -0.83 11.62
N GLU A 493 47.84 -1.88 11.21
CA GLU A 493 47.82 -3.19 11.89
C GLU A 493 49.19 -3.87 11.81
N ALA A 494 49.92 -3.81 10.70
CA ALA A 494 51.27 -4.37 10.58
C ALA A 494 52.29 -3.61 11.45
N LYS A 495 52.15 -2.29 11.58
CA LYS A 495 52.94 -1.45 12.51
C LYS A 495 52.58 -1.75 13.96
N MET A 496 51.29 -1.93 14.28
CA MET A 496 50.81 -2.39 15.60
C MET A 496 51.30 -3.80 15.92
N LYS A 497 51.31 -4.71 14.93
CA LYS A 497 51.81 -6.09 15.04
C LYS A 497 53.32 -6.10 15.27
N LYS A 498 54.10 -5.35 14.48
CA LYS A 498 55.54 -5.12 14.75
C LYS A 498 55.75 -4.53 16.15
N LYS A 499 54.91 -3.61 16.62
CA LYS A 499 54.99 -3.05 17.99
C LYS A 499 54.66 -4.08 19.07
N ARG A 500 53.71 -5.00 18.86
CA ARG A 500 53.38 -6.11 19.78
C ARG A 500 54.50 -7.15 19.80
N ASP A 501 55.05 -7.52 18.65
CA ASP A 501 56.14 -8.49 18.54
C ASP A 501 57.45 -7.94 19.15
N LEU A 502 57.68 -6.61 19.08
CA LEU A 502 58.81 -5.93 19.72
C LEU A 502 58.63 -5.72 21.24
N LYS A 503 57.40 -5.74 21.76
CA LYS A 503 57.11 -5.66 23.20
C LYS A 503 56.74 -7.05 23.73
N GLY A 504 57.77 -7.86 24.00
CA GLY A 504 57.60 -9.11 24.75
C GLY A 504 56.81 -8.89 26.04
N LYS A 505 55.82 -9.77 26.27
CA LYS A 505 54.97 -9.95 27.47
C LYS A 505 55.08 -8.85 28.53
N GLY A 506 54.43 -7.72 28.29
CA GLY A 506 54.28 -6.63 29.27
C GLY A 506 52.87 -6.05 29.22
N LYS A 507 52.20 -5.99 30.38
CA LYS A 507 50.83 -5.50 30.61
C LYS A 507 50.46 -4.31 29.72
N ALA A 508 49.43 -4.48 28.90
CA ALA A 508 48.86 -3.41 28.08
C ALA A 508 48.10 -2.40 28.96
N VAL A 509 48.36 -1.12 28.71
CA VAL A 509 47.63 0.05 29.25
C VAL A 509 46.35 0.23 28.43
N PRO A 510 45.19 0.57 29.03
CA PRO A 510 43.92 0.70 28.32
C PRO A 510 43.85 2.06 27.61
N GLY A 511 43.67 2.09 26.29
CA GLY A 511 43.59 3.35 25.55
C GLY A 511 43.13 3.28 24.10
N ASP A 512 43.37 2.17 23.39
CA ASP A 512 42.87 2.00 22.01
C ASP A 512 41.66 1.07 22.02
N ALA A 513 40.48 1.64 21.73
CA ALA A 513 39.21 0.92 21.73
C ALA A 513 39.13 -0.04 20.53
N GLU A 514 39.53 -1.31 20.74
CA GLU A 514 39.07 -2.40 19.89
C GLU A 514 37.53 -2.46 19.95
N VAL A 515 36.90 -2.46 18.77
CA VAL A 515 35.45 -2.66 18.64
C VAL A 515 35.10 -4.03 19.25
N PRO A 516 34.21 -4.12 20.27
CA PRO A 516 33.92 -5.39 20.95
C PRO A 516 33.22 -6.40 20.01
N GLY A 517 33.99 -7.22 19.31
CA GLY A 517 33.47 -8.31 18.48
C GLY A 517 32.93 -9.48 19.32
N VAL A 518 31.91 -10.18 18.82
CA VAL A 518 31.48 -11.47 19.38
C VAL A 518 32.58 -12.49 19.09
N LYS A 519 33.34 -12.92 20.10
CA LYS A 519 34.44 -13.87 19.93
C LYS A 519 33.91 -15.22 19.44
N GLN A 520 34.41 -15.70 18.29
CA GLN A 520 34.11 -17.03 17.73
C GLN A 520 35.41 -17.72 17.29
N ASN A 521 35.60 -18.98 17.66
CA ASN A 521 36.75 -19.77 17.19
C ASN A 521 36.47 -20.34 15.79
N LEU A 522 36.84 -19.59 14.76
CA LEU A 522 36.58 -19.97 13.36
C LEU A 522 37.40 -21.19 12.89
N LYS A 523 38.46 -21.60 13.61
CA LYS A 523 39.28 -22.76 13.26
C LYS A 523 38.56 -24.08 13.50
N SER A 524 37.62 -24.13 14.45
CA SER A 524 36.88 -25.35 14.78
C SER A 524 35.76 -25.69 13.77
N MET A 525 35.64 -24.91 12.69
CA MET A 525 34.62 -25.13 11.67
C MET A 525 35.04 -26.21 10.67
N VAL A 526 34.20 -27.24 10.53
CA VAL A 526 34.40 -28.31 9.55
C VAL A 526 33.97 -27.82 8.17
N GLN A 527 34.90 -27.78 7.22
CA GLN A 527 34.61 -27.46 5.82
C GLN A 527 34.08 -28.69 5.09
N LYS A 528 33.02 -28.52 4.30
CA LYS A 528 32.41 -29.59 3.52
C LYS A 528 33.15 -29.85 2.20
N ASN A 529 33.66 -28.78 1.59
CA ASN A 529 34.30 -28.81 0.28
C ASN A 529 35.83 -28.82 0.41
N THR A 530 36.50 -29.53 -0.49
CA THR A 530 37.96 -29.55 -0.58
C THR A 530 38.43 -28.46 -1.55
N PHE A 531 39.09 -27.43 -1.02
CA PHE A 531 39.63 -26.32 -1.80
C PHE A 531 41.06 -26.59 -2.28
N LEU A 532 41.50 -25.84 -3.30
CA LEU A 532 42.89 -25.84 -3.74
C LEU A 532 43.79 -25.22 -2.67
N PRO A 533 45.07 -25.63 -2.57
CA PRO A 533 46.01 -25.03 -1.62
C PRO A 533 46.13 -23.51 -1.73
N GLU A 534 46.05 -22.95 -2.95
CA GLU A 534 46.09 -21.50 -3.21
C GLU A 534 44.87 -20.75 -2.65
N ASP A 535 43.72 -21.41 -2.57
CA ASP A 535 42.48 -20.84 -2.03
C ASP A 535 42.40 -20.95 -0.50
N ILE A 536 43.38 -21.60 0.13
CA ILE A 536 43.48 -21.78 1.58
C ILE A 536 44.56 -20.82 2.10
N GLN A 537 44.15 -19.65 2.58
CA GLN A 537 45.03 -18.72 3.29
C GLN A 537 45.05 -19.02 4.80
N LYS A 538 46.20 -18.78 5.45
CA LYS A 538 46.31 -18.85 6.91
C LYS A 538 45.48 -17.73 7.53
N LEU A 539 44.72 -18.05 8.57
CA LEU A 539 43.98 -17.06 9.37
C LEU A 539 44.97 -16.19 10.15
N ASP A 540 44.81 -14.86 10.09
CA ASP A 540 45.58 -13.91 10.91
C ASP A 540 45.35 -14.18 12.42
N GLU A 541 46.41 -14.09 13.22
CA GLU A 541 46.48 -14.46 14.65
C GLU A 541 45.54 -13.66 15.60
N GLY A 542 44.79 -12.67 15.09
CA GLY A 542 43.84 -11.86 15.88
C GLY A 542 42.60 -12.60 16.39
N PHE A 543 42.44 -13.88 16.09
CA PHE A 543 41.32 -14.73 16.52
C PHE A 543 41.73 -15.78 17.58
N GLU A 544 42.94 -15.72 18.14
CA GLU A 544 43.56 -16.85 18.86
C GLU A 544 43.38 -16.95 20.39
N GLU A 545 42.82 -15.98 21.11
CA GLU A 545 42.73 -16.11 22.58
C GLU A 545 41.41 -16.75 23.05
N GLY A 546 41.41 -18.09 23.09
CA GLY A 546 40.48 -18.89 23.89
C GLY A 546 41.28 -19.86 24.75
N GLU A 547 41.44 -19.55 26.05
CA GLU A 547 42.02 -20.47 27.04
C GLU A 547 41.21 -21.76 27.12
N GLU A 548 41.93 -22.89 27.15
CA GLU A 548 41.41 -24.21 27.50
C GLU A 548 40.87 -24.19 28.94
N ALA A 549 39.56 -24.30 29.10
CA ALA A 549 38.96 -24.74 30.36
C ALA A 549 38.70 -26.25 30.24
N GLY A 550 39.36 -27.00 31.13
CA GLY A 550 39.52 -28.44 31.09
C GLY A 550 38.24 -29.27 31.02
N GLU A 551 38.42 -30.45 30.42
CA GLU A 551 37.52 -31.58 30.46
C GLU A 551 37.21 -31.98 31.92
N GLU A 552 35.96 -31.85 32.33
CA GLU A 552 35.37 -32.78 33.30
C GLU A 552 34.13 -33.43 32.65
N SER A 553 34.26 -34.75 32.48
CA SER A 553 33.25 -35.68 32.04
C SER A 553 32.02 -35.66 32.95
N LEU A 554 30.83 -35.50 32.37
CA LEU A 554 29.57 -35.83 33.03
C LEU A 554 28.89 -36.98 32.28
N ASP A 555 29.03 -38.17 32.86
CA ASP A 555 28.24 -39.37 32.57
C ASP A 555 26.82 -39.20 33.13
N PRO A 556 25.76 -39.76 32.51
CA PRO A 556 24.38 -39.54 32.90
C PRO A 556 23.91 -40.64 33.86
N SER A 557 23.45 -40.27 35.06
CA SER A 557 22.66 -41.18 35.89
C SER A 557 21.50 -40.49 36.58
N VAL A 558 20.44 -41.28 36.66
CA VAL A 558 19.05 -41.00 37.03
C VAL A 558 18.94 -40.85 38.56
N GLY A 559 18.04 -40.00 39.05
CA GLY A 559 17.63 -40.03 40.45
C GLY A 559 16.61 -38.97 40.83
N GLU A 560 15.36 -39.41 41.06
CA GLU A 560 14.28 -38.66 41.70
C GLU A 560 14.66 -38.20 43.13
N SER A 561 14.15 -37.05 43.58
CA SER A 561 13.45 -36.93 44.87
C SER A 561 12.96 -35.50 45.14
N ASP A 562 11.82 -35.46 45.81
CA ASP A 562 11.03 -34.32 46.29
C ASP A 562 11.75 -33.38 47.28
N GLY A 563 11.19 -32.16 47.42
CA GLY A 563 10.88 -31.66 48.77
C GLY A 563 11.43 -30.28 49.18
N ASP A 564 10.48 -29.35 49.34
CA ASP A 564 10.44 -28.21 50.30
C ASP A 564 11.17 -26.86 50.08
N LYS A 565 10.35 -25.88 49.68
CA LYS A 565 9.86 -24.67 50.40
C LYS A 565 10.79 -23.63 51.07
N ALA A 566 10.27 -22.39 50.96
CA ALA A 566 10.45 -21.17 51.76
C ALA A 566 11.68 -20.31 51.41
N ASP A 567 11.66 -18.98 51.41
CA ASP A 567 10.62 -17.97 51.59
C ASP A 567 11.14 -16.61 51.05
N GLU A 568 10.26 -15.61 51.11
CA GLU A 568 10.27 -14.22 50.63
C GLU A 568 11.45 -13.29 51.00
N SER A 569 11.38 -12.09 50.38
CA SER A 569 12.02 -10.78 50.72
C SER A 569 13.35 -10.50 50.01
N ASP A 570 13.67 -9.33 49.44
CA ASP A 570 13.05 -8.01 49.33
C ASP A 570 13.73 -7.26 48.15
N GLY A 571 13.01 -6.36 47.47
CA GLY A 571 13.56 -5.02 47.24
C GLY A 571 13.45 -4.51 45.80
N GLU A 572 12.27 -4.03 45.43
CA GLU A 572 12.13 -3.10 44.30
C GLU A 572 12.68 -1.73 44.71
N GLU A 573 13.82 -1.33 44.13
CA GLU A 573 14.19 0.08 44.03
C GLU A 573 13.83 0.60 42.62
N ASP A 574 12.72 1.33 42.55
CA ASP A 574 12.35 2.15 41.41
C ASP A 574 13.37 3.29 41.22
N LEU A 575 14.20 3.22 40.18
CA LEU A 575 15.04 4.33 39.73
C LEU A 575 14.16 5.52 39.33
N LYS A 576 14.16 6.56 40.18
CA LYS A 576 13.48 7.83 39.92
C LYS A 576 14.31 8.67 38.96
N TRP A 577 13.61 9.53 38.21
CA TRP A 577 14.11 10.36 37.11
C TRP A 577 15.20 11.39 37.49
N ASN A 578 15.64 11.44 38.76
CA ASN A 578 16.68 12.34 39.24
C ASN A 578 18.09 11.71 39.23
N ASP A 579 18.23 10.38 39.07
CA ASP A 579 19.53 9.70 39.17
C ASP A 579 20.37 9.76 37.87
N VAL A 580 20.01 10.64 36.93
CA VAL A 580 20.72 10.82 35.65
C VAL A 580 21.55 12.11 35.62
N PHE A 581 21.43 12.97 36.64
CA PHE A 581 22.16 14.24 36.72
C PHE A 581 22.68 14.53 38.13
N GLU A 582 23.49 13.62 38.70
CA GLU A 582 24.38 13.99 39.80
C GLU A 582 25.79 14.23 39.26
N GLY A 583 26.27 15.47 39.41
CA GLY A 583 27.64 15.79 39.02
C GLY A 583 28.01 17.25 38.83
N VAL A 584 27.36 18.22 39.49
CA VAL A 584 28.01 19.51 39.82
C VAL A 584 27.38 20.05 41.10
N GLY A 585 28.08 19.92 42.23
CA GLY A 585 27.76 20.64 43.44
C GLY A 585 28.24 22.09 43.33
N VAL A 586 27.39 23.05 43.67
CA VAL A 586 27.80 24.37 44.14
C VAL A 586 26.89 24.75 45.30
N GLU A 587 27.52 25.06 46.43
CA GLU A 587 26.92 25.37 47.73
C GLU A 587 25.95 26.55 47.67
N SER A 588 24.83 26.39 48.35
CA SER A 588 23.90 27.46 48.68
C SER A 588 24.28 28.10 50.02
N THR A 589 24.47 29.42 50.04
CA THR A 589 24.26 30.21 51.25
C THR A 589 23.21 31.29 51.01
N THR A 590 22.24 31.23 51.89
CA THR A 590 20.99 31.98 52.10
C THR A 590 21.14 33.48 52.32
N ALA A 591 20.14 34.29 51.92
CA ALA A 591 19.56 35.35 52.76
C ALA A 591 18.24 35.89 52.16
N GLU A 592 17.29 36.21 53.06
CA GLU A 592 15.91 36.68 52.85
C GLU A 592 15.81 38.23 52.73
N THR A 593 14.56 38.70 52.53
CA THR A 593 13.99 40.05 52.84
C THR A 593 14.34 41.20 51.88
N ALA A 594 13.59 42.29 51.71
CA ALA A 594 12.21 42.75 51.94
C ALA A 594 12.10 44.14 51.25
N ASP A 595 10.91 44.72 51.18
CA ASP A 595 10.59 46.08 50.68
C ASP A 595 11.53 47.20 51.16
N ASN A 596 11.85 48.18 50.30
CA ASN A 596 11.45 49.60 50.44
C ASN A 596 12.17 50.57 49.48
N ASP A 597 11.50 51.71 49.40
CA ASP A 597 11.58 52.92 48.58
C ASP A 597 12.89 53.73 48.57
N ASP A 598 12.89 54.68 47.63
CA ASP A 598 13.56 55.99 47.60
C ASP A 598 15.09 56.10 47.44
N GLY A 599 15.46 56.78 46.33
CA GLY A 599 15.93 58.16 46.49
C GLY A 599 17.43 58.45 46.36
N GLU A 600 17.71 59.33 45.40
CA GLU A 600 18.81 60.30 45.31
C GLU A 600 20.12 59.97 44.58
N SER A 601 20.36 60.93 43.69
CA SER A 601 21.39 61.20 42.70
C SER A 601 22.66 61.83 43.27
N THR A 602 23.61 62.09 42.34
CA THR A 602 24.80 63.02 42.34
C THR A 602 26.11 62.23 42.20
N ASP A 603 27.08 62.50 41.32
CA ASP A 603 27.48 63.66 40.50
C ASP A 603 28.34 63.18 39.29
N GLU A 604 28.19 63.75 38.08
CA GLU A 604 29.08 64.71 37.37
C GLU A 604 30.57 64.28 37.17
N VAL A 605 31.34 64.57 36.10
CA VAL A 605 31.22 65.22 34.76
C VAL A 605 32.52 64.87 33.98
N GLY A 606 32.46 64.51 32.69
CA GLY A 606 33.12 65.25 31.59
C GLY A 606 34.26 64.48 30.87
N LYS A 607 34.57 64.63 29.57
CA LYS A 607 33.98 65.35 28.42
C LYS A 607 34.76 64.90 27.15
N LYS A 608 34.07 64.64 26.03
CA LYS A 608 34.54 65.03 24.67
C LYS A 608 33.40 64.96 23.64
N GLU A 609 33.00 66.14 23.17
CA GLU A 609 32.22 66.46 21.96
C GLU A 609 33.10 66.30 20.68
N SER A 610 32.67 66.40 19.42
CA SER A 610 31.41 66.18 18.67
C SER A 610 31.77 66.16 17.17
N ARG A 611 31.01 65.46 16.30
CA ARG A 611 30.79 65.88 14.90
C ARG A 611 29.51 65.27 14.31
N MET A 612 28.89 66.05 13.42
CA MET A 612 27.45 66.12 13.13
C MET A 612 26.78 64.98 12.33
N THR A 613 25.49 64.88 12.65
CA THR A 613 24.30 64.31 12.00
C THR A 613 24.24 64.18 10.48
N THR A 614 23.67 63.07 9.99
CA THR A 614 22.62 63.05 8.93
C THR A 614 21.64 61.89 9.13
N ASN A 615 20.39 62.16 8.76
CA ASN A 615 19.14 61.44 9.02
C ASN A 615 19.11 59.92 8.76
N LYS A 616 18.63 59.15 9.76
CA LYS A 616 17.84 57.92 9.51
C LYS A 616 16.63 57.86 10.45
N ARG A 617 15.45 57.91 9.82
CA ARG A 617 14.12 57.75 10.43
C ARG A 617 14.03 56.41 11.18
N LYS A 618 13.47 56.43 12.39
CA LYS A 618 13.03 55.22 13.11
C LYS A 618 11.96 54.49 12.27
N ALA A 619 12.14 53.18 12.09
CA ALA A 619 11.15 52.31 11.51
C ALA A 619 9.95 52.19 12.45
N THR A 620 8.78 52.65 12.00
CA THR A 620 7.49 52.42 12.64
C THR A 620 6.85 51.18 12.02
N ASN A 621 6.35 50.28 12.86
CA ASN A 621 5.72 49.02 12.49
C ASN A 621 4.51 49.22 11.55
N PHE A 622 4.39 48.35 10.55
CA PHE A 622 3.40 48.36 9.47
C PHE A 622 1.93 48.31 9.93
N TYR A 623 1.66 47.95 11.19
CA TYR A 623 0.31 47.73 11.71
C TYR A 623 -0.39 48.99 12.25
N THR A 624 0.27 50.15 12.31
CA THR A 624 -0.31 51.37 12.91
C THR A 624 -0.98 52.34 11.93
N SER A 625 -0.90 52.12 10.61
CA SER A 625 -1.44 53.07 9.60
C SER A 625 -2.62 52.54 8.77
N SER A 626 -3.14 51.35 9.08
CA SER A 626 -4.31 50.83 8.37
C SER A 626 -5.59 51.45 8.92
N ASN A 627 -6.10 52.46 8.24
CA ASN A 627 -7.31 53.21 8.54
C ASN A 627 -8.58 52.32 8.42
N VAL A 628 -8.91 51.58 9.47
CA VAL A 628 -10.10 50.71 9.56
C VAL A 628 -11.34 51.53 9.93
N LYS A 629 -11.83 52.42 9.05
CA LYS A 629 -13.14 53.06 9.27
C LYS A 629 -14.05 53.24 8.04
N ASN A 630 -13.68 52.77 6.85
CA ASN A 630 -14.56 52.92 5.66
C ASN A 630 -14.78 51.64 4.81
N LYS A 631 -14.55 50.45 5.37
CA LYS A 631 -14.71 49.17 4.65
C LYS A 631 -16.06 48.45 4.88
N SER A 632 -17.04 49.10 5.53
CA SER A 632 -18.32 48.45 5.87
C SER A 632 -19.42 48.59 4.81
N ARG A 633 -19.30 49.48 3.82
CA ARG A 633 -20.29 49.56 2.71
C ARG A 633 -20.02 48.59 1.56
N SER A 634 -18.77 48.25 1.27
CA SER A 634 -18.46 47.20 0.26
C SER A 634 -18.67 45.78 0.79
N LYS A 635 -18.62 45.58 2.11
CA LYS A 635 -18.89 44.27 2.73
C LYS A 635 -20.37 43.89 2.69
N ALA A 636 -21.27 44.88 2.71
CA ALA A 636 -22.71 44.66 2.51
C ALA A 636 -23.05 44.27 1.06
N ALA A 637 -22.30 44.77 0.06
CA ALA A 637 -22.42 44.33 -1.34
C ALA A 637 -21.82 42.92 -1.57
N LEU A 638 -20.73 42.57 -0.88
CA LEU A 638 -20.15 41.22 -0.90
C LEU A 638 -20.96 40.18 -0.09
N MET A 639 -21.80 40.61 0.86
CA MET A 639 -22.72 39.73 1.60
C MET A 639 -23.93 39.28 0.77
N ASN A 640 -24.09 39.78 -0.46
CA ASN A 640 -25.18 39.42 -1.37
C ASN A 640 -24.76 38.45 -2.50
N MET A 641 -23.49 38.03 -2.58
CA MET A 641 -23.07 37.06 -3.61
C MET A 641 -23.05 35.64 -3.04
N SER A 642 -23.96 34.81 -3.55
CA SER A 642 -24.06 33.39 -3.17
C SER A 642 -22.84 32.58 -3.61
N ILE A 643 -22.28 32.90 -4.78
CA ILE A 643 -21.09 32.27 -5.38
C ILE A 643 -19.96 33.30 -5.42
N THR A 644 -18.84 32.97 -4.79
CA THR A 644 -17.67 33.86 -4.71
C THR A 644 -16.57 33.50 -5.69
N LYS A 645 -16.42 32.19 -5.99
CA LYS A 645 -15.41 31.66 -6.91
C LYS A 645 -15.85 30.28 -7.40
N ILE A 646 -15.56 29.99 -8.66
CA ILE A 646 -15.63 28.64 -9.24
C ILE A 646 -14.25 28.34 -9.84
N HIS A 647 -13.76 27.12 -9.68
CA HIS A 647 -12.50 26.70 -10.25
C HIS A 647 -12.52 25.22 -10.62
N ALA A 648 -12.25 24.91 -11.89
CA ALA A 648 -12.10 23.54 -12.38
C ALA A 648 -10.64 23.13 -12.52
N ARG A 649 -10.39 21.82 -12.39
CA ARG A 649 -9.11 21.17 -12.68
C ARG A 649 -9.31 19.79 -13.31
N GLN A 650 -8.25 19.29 -13.91
CA GLN A 650 -8.18 17.92 -14.40
C GLN A 650 -7.78 16.97 -13.25
N ILE A 651 -8.54 15.89 -13.08
CA ILE A 651 -8.26 14.76 -12.19
C ILE A 651 -8.33 13.45 -13.00
N PHE A 652 -8.29 12.29 -12.33
CA PHE A 652 -8.39 10.98 -12.99
C PHE A 652 -9.63 10.21 -12.56
N ASP A 653 -10.21 9.46 -13.48
CA ASP A 653 -11.26 8.48 -13.22
C ASP A 653 -10.69 7.13 -12.75
N SER A 654 -11.57 6.17 -12.43
CA SER A 654 -11.22 4.80 -12.00
C SER A 654 -10.45 3.96 -13.02
N ARG A 655 -10.39 4.39 -14.29
CA ARG A 655 -9.58 3.77 -15.35
C ARG A 655 -8.24 4.45 -15.54
N GLY A 656 -7.96 5.53 -14.81
CA GLY A 656 -6.76 6.34 -14.97
C GLY A 656 -6.83 7.30 -16.17
N ASN A 657 -8.01 7.54 -16.75
CA ASN A 657 -8.17 8.56 -17.79
C ASN A 657 -8.45 9.94 -17.16
N PRO A 658 -8.02 11.04 -17.80
CA PRO A 658 -8.36 12.38 -17.34
C PRO A 658 -9.88 12.66 -17.31
N THR A 659 -10.36 13.32 -16.26
CA THR A 659 -11.71 13.86 -16.10
C THR A 659 -11.73 15.20 -15.33
N VAL A 660 -12.90 15.82 -15.16
CA VAL A 660 -13.07 17.18 -14.61
C VAL A 660 -13.51 17.15 -13.14
N GLU A 661 -12.87 17.99 -12.31
CA GLU A 661 -13.29 18.32 -10.94
C GLU A 661 -13.55 19.82 -10.84
N VAL A 662 -14.66 20.23 -10.21
CA VAL A 662 -15.07 21.61 -10.02
C VAL A 662 -15.17 21.92 -8.53
N ASP A 663 -14.46 22.95 -8.08
CA ASP A 663 -14.61 23.57 -6.76
C ASP A 663 -15.48 24.84 -6.87
N LEU A 664 -16.56 24.90 -6.09
CA LEU A 664 -17.39 26.09 -5.93
C LEU A 664 -17.23 26.64 -4.50
N TYR A 665 -17.07 27.95 -4.37
CA TYR A 665 -16.85 28.63 -3.10
C TYR A 665 -18.02 29.57 -2.77
N THR A 666 -18.59 29.41 -1.58
CA THR A 666 -19.58 30.33 -1.00
C THR A 666 -19.08 30.85 0.35
N ALA A 667 -19.86 31.70 1.02
CA ALA A 667 -19.56 32.11 2.40
C ALA A 667 -19.55 30.93 3.40
N LYS A 668 -20.16 29.79 3.06
CA LYS A 668 -20.21 28.57 3.88
C LYS A 668 -18.99 27.68 3.73
N GLY A 669 -18.21 27.83 2.66
CA GLY A 669 -17.02 27.03 2.41
C GLY A 669 -16.86 26.63 0.94
N ARG A 670 -16.16 25.52 0.73
CA ARG A 670 -15.84 24.96 -0.59
C ARG A 670 -16.63 23.66 -0.80
N PHE A 671 -17.29 23.56 -1.94
CA PHE A 671 -18.07 22.41 -2.41
C PHE A 671 -17.43 21.84 -3.66
N ARG A 672 -17.42 20.51 -3.83
CA ARG A 672 -16.58 19.86 -4.84
C ARG A 672 -17.30 18.73 -5.52
N ALA A 673 -17.44 18.89 -6.83
CA ALA A 673 -17.95 17.87 -7.71
C ALA A 673 -16.83 17.27 -8.57
N ALA A 674 -16.80 15.95 -8.68
CA ALA A 674 -15.99 15.24 -9.66
C ALA A 674 -16.93 14.55 -10.64
N VAL A 675 -16.64 14.66 -11.94
CA VAL A 675 -17.54 14.18 -12.99
C VAL A 675 -17.05 12.85 -13.53
N PRO A 676 -17.89 11.81 -13.56
CA PRO A 676 -17.48 10.53 -14.10
C PRO A 676 -17.57 10.51 -15.64
N SER A 677 -16.96 9.50 -16.24
CA SER A 677 -16.68 9.40 -17.68
C SER A 677 -17.10 8.04 -18.24
N GLY A 678 -17.58 7.99 -19.50
CA GLY A 678 -17.99 6.76 -20.19
C GLY A 678 -16.91 6.23 -21.15
N ALA A 679 -16.82 4.90 -21.31
CA ALA A 679 -16.01 4.30 -22.40
C ALA A 679 -16.76 4.28 -23.74
N SER A 680 -18.03 3.90 -23.70
CA SER A 680 -18.95 4.00 -24.83
C SER A 680 -19.75 5.29 -24.69
N THR A 681 -19.76 6.09 -25.76
CA THR A 681 -20.59 7.30 -25.88
C THR A 681 -21.65 6.99 -26.92
N GLY A 682 -22.89 6.82 -26.49
CA GLY A 682 -24.01 6.62 -27.41
C GLY A 682 -24.10 7.81 -28.37
N ILE A 683 -24.48 7.55 -29.63
CA ILE A 683 -24.51 8.56 -30.72
C ILE A 683 -25.39 9.78 -30.36
N HIS A 684 -26.35 9.58 -29.45
CA HIS A 684 -27.33 10.58 -29.03
C HIS A 684 -27.09 11.16 -27.62
N GLU A 685 -25.98 10.80 -26.96
CA GLU A 685 -25.62 11.31 -25.61
C GLU A 685 -25.16 12.78 -25.65
N ALA A 686 -25.26 13.47 -24.52
CA ALA A 686 -24.56 14.74 -24.31
C ALA A 686 -23.03 14.57 -24.47
N VAL A 687 -22.38 15.51 -25.14
CA VAL A 687 -20.98 15.34 -25.53
C VAL A 687 -20.05 15.56 -24.35
N GLU A 688 -19.33 14.51 -23.96
CA GLU A 688 -18.15 14.64 -23.12
C GLU A 688 -17.01 15.30 -23.90
N LEU A 689 -16.62 16.52 -23.54
CA LEU A 689 -15.61 17.27 -24.27
C LEU A 689 -14.19 16.80 -23.88
N ARG A 690 -13.44 16.31 -24.87
CA ARG A 690 -12.05 15.87 -24.75
C ARG A 690 -11.13 16.65 -25.71
N ASP A 691 -9.83 16.62 -25.43
CA ASP A 691 -8.82 17.40 -26.14
C ASP A 691 -8.54 16.86 -27.56
N GLY A 692 -8.57 15.53 -27.72
CA GLY A 692 -8.35 14.83 -29.00
C GLY A 692 -6.89 14.69 -29.41
N ASP A 693 -5.94 15.20 -28.62
CA ASP A 693 -4.50 15.10 -28.89
C ASP A 693 -3.93 13.73 -28.52
N LYS A 694 -3.74 12.85 -29.51
CA LYS A 694 -3.22 11.49 -29.31
C LYS A 694 -1.84 11.43 -28.65
N SER A 695 -1.05 12.50 -28.73
CA SER A 695 0.28 12.55 -28.11
C SER A 695 0.22 12.73 -26.58
N SER A 696 -0.92 13.19 -26.05
CA SER A 696 -1.14 13.46 -24.63
C SER A 696 -2.33 12.69 -24.09
N TYR A 697 -2.10 11.84 -23.08
CA TYR A 697 -3.13 10.96 -22.50
C TYR A 697 -3.93 10.17 -23.56
N LEU A 698 -3.29 9.79 -24.67
CA LEU A 698 -3.93 9.06 -25.78
C LEU A 698 -5.16 9.77 -26.38
N GLY A 699 -5.19 11.11 -26.36
CA GLY A 699 -6.32 11.91 -26.84
C GLY A 699 -7.41 12.17 -25.80
N LYS A 700 -7.27 11.61 -24.59
CA LYS A 700 -8.30 11.65 -23.54
C LYS A 700 -8.18 12.80 -22.56
N GLY A 701 -7.26 13.75 -22.78
CA GLY A 701 -7.17 14.98 -21.99
C GLY A 701 -8.48 15.76 -21.95
N VAL A 702 -8.72 16.55 -20.90
CA VAL A 702 -9.93 17.36 -20.70
C VAL A 702 -9.61 18.84 -20.45
N SER A 703 -8.46 19.31 -20.89
CA SER A 703 -8.01 20.69 -20.68
C SER A 703 -8.97 21.71 -21.28
N LYS A 704 -9.59 21.42 -22.44
CA LYS A 704 -10.63 22.26 -23.05
C LYS A 704 -11.86 22.41 -22.17
N ALA A 705 -12.37 21.30 -21.60
CA ALA A 705 -13.51 21.34 -20.69
C ALA A 705 -13.20 22.13 -19.40
N VAL A 706 -12.00 21.93 -18.85
CA VAL A 706 -11.51 22.69 -17.69
C VAL A 706 -11.40 24.19 -17.99
N ALA A 707 -10.87 24.56 -19.17
CA ALA A 707 -10.81 25.95 -19.61
C ALA A 707 -12.22 26.54 -19.78
N ASN A 708 -13.16 25.81 -20.37
CA ASN A 708 -14.55 26.26 -20.49
C ASN A 708 -15.19 26.56 -19.13
N VAL A 709 -14.92 25.77 -18.09
CA VAL A 709 -15.40 26.10 -16.74
C VAL A 709 -14.73 27.36 -16.20
N ASN A 710 -13.40 27.44 -16.25
CA ASN A 710 -12.65 28.54 -15.62
C ASN A 710 -12.80 29.88 -16.34
N ASP A 711 -12.83 29.88 -17.67
CA ASP A 711 -12.73 31.09 -18.50
C ASP A 711 -14.09 31.56 -19.03
N ILE A 712 -15.11 30.69 -19.07
CA ILE A 712 -16.44 31.01 -19.63
C ILE A 712 -17.52 30.87 -18.56
N ILE A 713 -17.73 29.65 -18.02
CA ILE A 713 -18.85 29.38 -17.11
C ILE A 713 -18.70 30.14 -15.80
N ALA A 714 -17.53 30.08 -15.16
CA ALA A 714 -17.27 30.73 -13.88
C ALA A 714 -17.52 32.26 -13.91
N PRO A 715 -16.95 33.04 -14.84
CA PRO A 715 -17.19 34.49 -14.86
C PRO A 715 -18.64 34.85 -15.18
N GLU A 716 -19.29 34.16 -16.13
CA GLU A 716 -20.67 34.46 -16.51
C GLU A 716 -21.69 34.06 -15.43
N LEU A 717 -21.50 32.93 -14.75
CA LEU A 717 -22.37 32.50 -13.65
C LEU A 717 -22.22 33.38 -12.40
N ILE A 718 -21.02 33.84 -12.07
CA ILE A 718 -20.82 34.80 -10.97
C ILE A 718 -21.49 36.14 -11.31
N LYS A 719 -21.37 36.59 -12.57
CA LYS A 719 -21.96 37.84 -13.05
C LYS A 719 -23.49 37.82 -13.11
N SER A 720 -24.11 36.66 -13.33
CA SER A 720 -25.58 36.53 -13.35
C SER A 720 -26.21 36.79 -11.98
N GLY A 721 -25.44 36.64 -10.88
CA GLY A 721 -25.90 36.90 -9.52
C GLY A 721 -26.92 35.89 -9.00
N LEU A 722 -27.10 34.75 -9.67
CA LEU A 722 -28.00 33.68 -9.23
C LEU A 722 -27.57 33.10 -7.88
N THR A 723 -28.55 32.67 -7.08
CA THR A 723 -28.28 32.06 -5.76
C THR A 723 -28.06 30.56 -5.89
N VAL A 724 -27.12 29.97 -5.15
CA VAL A 724 -26.88 28.51 -5.15
C VAL A 724 -28.11 27.66 -4.79
N THR A 725 -29.15 28.25 -4.19
CA THR A 725 -30.43 27.59 -3.90
C THR A 725 -31.36 27.51 -5.12
N GLN A 726 -31.07 28.23 -6.20
CA GLN A 726 -31.84 28.29 -7.44
C GLN A 726 -31.28 27.31 -8.48
N GLN A 727 -31.21 26.02 -8.15
CA GLN A 727 -30.60 24.99 -8.99
C GLN A 727 -31.12 25.01 -10.43
N LYS A 728 -32.45 25.08 -10.61
CA LYS A 728 -33.08 25.07 -11.93
C LYS A 728 -32.68 26.28 -12.77
N ASP A 729 -32.71 27.49 -12.19
CA ASP A 729 -32.35 28.72 -12.90
C ASP A 729 -30.88 28.69 -13.32
N ILE A 730 -30.01 28.09 -12.49
CA ILE A 730 -28.58 27.90 -12.80
C ILE A 730 -28.40 26.87 -13.92
N ASP A 731 -29.06 25.71 -13.84
CA ASP A 731 -28.97 24.68 -14.87
C ASP A 731 -29.50 25.22 -16.22
N ASP A 732 -30.64 25.92 -16.23
CA ASP A 732 -31.20 26.57 -17.41
C ASP A 732 -30.24 27.64 -17.99
N PHE A 733 -29.54 28.38 -17.11
CA PHE A 733 -28.50 29.32 -17.51
C PHE A 733 -27.31 28.62 -18.17
N LEU A 734 -26.82 27.51 -17.60
CA LEU A 734 -25.70 26.74 -18.15
C LEU A 734 -26.03 26.15 -19.52
N ILE A 735 -27.24 25.59 -19.67
CA ILE A 735 -27.74 25.04 -20.94
C ILE A 735 -27.84 26.16 -21.99
N LYS A 736 -28.36 27.34 -21.61
CA LYS A 736 -28.46 28.49 -22.51
C LYS A 736 -27.09 29.05 -22.91
N LEU A 737 -26.11 29.03 -21.99
CA LEU A 737 -24.75 29.52 -22.24
C LEU A 737 -24.02 28.63 -23.28
N ASP A 738 -24.24 27.32 -23.20
CA ASP A 738 -23.79 26.37 -24.21
C ASP A 738 -24.52 26.58 -25.54
N GLY A 739 -25.86 26.58 -25.52
CA GLY A 739 -26.70 26.87 -26.67
C GLY A 739 -26.75 25.78 -27.74
N THR A 740 -26.13 24.61 -27.52
CA THR A 740 -26.21 23.44 -28.41
C THR A 740 -27.13 22.37 -27.83
N PRO A 741 -27.82 21.57 -28.67
CA PRO A 741 -28.75 20.54 -28.18
C PRO A 741 -28.07 19.40 -27.42
N ASN A 742 -26.78 19.15 -27.65
CA ASN A 742 -26.01 18.05 -27.07
C ASN A 742 -24.89 18.53 -26.13
N LYS A 743 -24.87 19.80 -25.71
CA LYS A 743 -23.84 20.36 -24.81
C LYS A 743 -22.42 20.31 -25.39
N GLY A 744 -22.28 20.26 -26.71
CA GLY A 744 -21.00 20.07 -27.40
C GLY A 744 -20.09 21.29 -27.43
N LYS A 745 -20.59 22.50 -27.12
CA LYS A 745 -19.77 23.72 -27.14
C LYS A 745 -18.92 23.86 -25.87
N LEU A 746 -19.53 23.68 -24.70
CA LEU A 746 -18.87 23.78 -23.40
C LEU A 746 -18.43 22.41 -22.87
N GLY A 747 -19.14 21.35 -23.25
CA GLY A 747 -18.96 19.99 -22.76
C GLY A 747 -19.92 19.63 -21.64
N ALA A 748 -20.57 18.47 -21.74
CA ALA A 748 -21.45 17.93 -20.71
C ALA A 748 -20.71 17.74 -19.37
N ASN A 749 -19.45 17.32 -19.44
CA ASN A 749 -18.56 17.17 -18.28
C ASN A 749 -18.25 18.51 -17.58
N ALA A 750 -18.15 19.62 -18.31
CA ALA A 750 -17.97 20.94 -17.72
C ALA A 750 -19.26 21.43 -17.01
N ILE A 751 -20.40 21.31 -17.69
CA ILE A 751 -21.70 21.77 -17.20
C ILE A 751 -22.13 20.96 -15.97
N LEU A 752 -22.02 19.63 -16.04
CA LEU A 752 -22.42 18.75 -14.94
C LEU A 752 -21.59 18.99 -13.68
N GLY A 753 -20.29 19.22 -13.81
CA GLY A 753 -19.42 19.51 -12.67
C GLY A 753 -19.86 20.77 -11.91
N VAL A 754 -20.24 21.81 -12.63
CA VAL A 754 -20.79 23.03 -12.01
C VAL A 754 -22.16 22.76 -11.39
N SER A 755 -23.05 22.06 -12.10
CA SER A 755 -24.41 21.71 -11.64
C SER A 755 -24.39 20.94 -10.31
N ILE A 756 -23.52 19.94 -10.16
CA ILE A 756 -23.37 19.16 -8.92
C ILE A 756 -22.78 20.02 -7.80
N ALA A 757 -21.74 20.82 -8.07
CA ALA A 757 -21.11 21.67 -7.05
C ALA A 757 -22.07 22.75 -6.52
N VAL A 758 -22.98 23.23 -7.38
CA VAL A 758 -24.08 24.13 -6.99
C VAL A 758 -25.08 23.40 -6.09
N ALA A 759 -25.46 22.16 -6.41
CA ALA A 759 -26.39 21.40 -5.58
C ALA A 759 -25.85 21.13 -4.17
N GLU A 760 -24.56 20.75 -4.06
CA GLU A 760 -23.90 20.59 -2.76
C GLU A 760 -23.89 21.90 -1.96
N ALA A 761 -23.60 23.02 -2.63
CA ALA A 761 -23.62 24.34 -2.00
C ALA A 761 -25.04 24.78 -1.59
N GLY A 762 -26.05 24.46 -2.42
CA GLY A 762 -27.46 24.74 -2.16
C GLY A 762 -28.01 23.95 -0.97
N ALA A 763 -27.60 22.69 -0.81
CA ALA A 763 -27.92 21.86 0.35
C ALA A 763 -27.33 22.47 1.63
N ALA A 764 -26.05 22.85 1.60
CA ALA A 764 -25.37 23.48 2.73
C ALA A 764 -25.91 24.87 3.10
N GLU A 765 -26.36 25.66 2.11
CA GLU A 765 -26.99 26.96 2.35
C GLU A 765 -28.34 26.79 3.05
N LYS A 766 -29.13 25.77 2.68
CA LYS A 766 -30.39 25.40 3.35
C LYS A 766 -30.18 24.69 4.69
N GLY A 767 -28.99 24.15 4.95
CA GLY A 767 -28.68 23.38 6.16
C GLY A 767 -29.35 22.00 6.18
N VAL A 768 -29.56 21.38 5.02
CA VAL A 768 -30.17 20.05 4.87
C VAL A 768 -29.20 19.07 4.21
N PRO A 769 -29.34 17.75 4.43
CA PRO A 769 -28.59 16.73 3.68
C PRO A 769 -28.86 16.82 2.18
N LEU A 770 -27.93 16.33 1.37
CA LEU A 770 -27.96 16.46 -0.09
C LEU A 770 -29.13 15.68 -0.72
N TYR A 771 -29.41 14.45 -0.28
CA TYR A 771 -30.60 13.71 -0.72
C TYR A 771 -31.91 14.48 -0.43
N GLN A 772 -32.01 15.18 0.70
CA GLN A 772 -33.19 15.99 1.02
C GLN A 772 -33.26 17.23 0.14
N HIS A 773 -32.14 17.87 -0.16
CA HIS A 773 -32.08 18.99 -1.10
C HIS A 773 -32.57 18.57 -2.50
N PHE A 774 -32.14 17.40 -2.99
CA PHE A 774 -32.64 16.86 -4.26
C PHE A 774 -34.11 16.48 -4.21
N ALA A 775 -34.60 15.93 -3.09
CA ALA A 775 -36.01 15.62 -2.92
C ALA A 775 -36.88 16.89 -2.98
N ASP A 776 -36.44 17.98 -2.35
CA ASP A 776 -37.09 19.29 -2.42
C ASP A 776 -37.16 19.81 -3.88
N LEU A 777 -36.07 19.66 -4.63
CA LEU A 777 -36.02 20.05 -6.05
C LEU A 777 -36.96 19.21 -6.92
N ALA A 778 -37.08 17.92 -6.61
CA ALA A 778 -37.98 16.99 -7.30
C ALA A 778 -39.44 17.09 -6.81
N GLY A 779 -39.71 17.76 -5.69
CA GLY A 779 -41.03 17.79 -5.05
C GLY A 779 -41.43 16.46 -4.40
N VAL A 780 -40.46 15.60 -4.07
CA VAL A 780 -40.66 14.33 -3.37
C VAL A 780 -40.69 14.58 -1.87
N LYS A 781 -41.64 13.95 -1.16
CA LYS A 781 -41.81 14.09 0.30
C LYS A 781 -41.51 12.77 1.01
N PRO A 782 -41.08 12.81 2.29
CA PRO A 782 -40.94 11.60 3.11
C PRO A 782 -42.26 10.81 3.24
N PRO A 783 -42.20 9.50 3.55
CA PRO A 783 -40.99 8.72 3.83
C PRO A 783 -40.17 8.43 2.57
N PHE A 784 -38.84 8.43 2.71
CA PHE A 784 -37.92 8.13 1.61
C PHE A 784 -37.74 6.62 1.40
N VAL A 785 -37.19 6.25 0.25
CA VAL A 785 -36.96 4.86 -0.14
C VAL A 785 -35.47 4.64 -0.36
N LEU A 786 -34.93 3.57 0.22
CA LEU A 786 -33.57 3.08 -0.07
C LEU A 786 -33.62 2.11 -1.25
N PRO A 787 -32.80 2.29 -2.30
CA PRO A 787 -32.83 1.47 -3.50
C PRO A 787 -32.25 0.06 -3.26
N CYS A 788 -32.67 -0.91 -4.05
CA CYS A 788 -32.01 -2.22 -4.12
C CYS A 788 -30.67 -2.10 -4.89
N PRO A 789 -29.53 -2.53 -4.34
CA PRO A 789 -28.27 -2.52 -5.06
C PRO A 789 -28.24 -3.64 -6.12
N ALA A 790 -27.87 -3.29 -7.34
CA ALA A 790 -27.50 -4.23 -8.40
C ALA A 790 -25.96 -4.36 -8.44
N PHE A 791 -25.44 -5.48 -7.94
CA PHE A 791 -24.00 -5.73 -7.88
C PHE A 791 -23.52 -6.38 -9.17
N ASN A 792 -22.71 -5.68 -9.97
CA ASN A 792 -22.03 -6.29 -11.12
C ASN A 792 -20.94 -7.25 -10.63
N VAL A 793 -21.11 -8.56 -10.83
CA VAL A 793 -20.21 -9.57 -10.25
C VAL A 793 -19.47 -10.43 -11.27
N ILE A 794 -19.93 -10.48 -12.52
CA ILE A 794 -19.22 -11.11 -13.64
C ILE A 794 -19.23 -10.14 -14.82
N ASN A 795 -18.05 -9.86 -15.39
CA ASN A 795 -17.89 -9.01 -16.56
C ASN A 795 -17.56 -9.84 -17.81
N GLY A 796 -18.18 -9.44 -18.93
CA GLY A 796 -17.89 -9.83 -20.30
C GLY A 796 -17.87 -8.60 -21.20
N GLY A 797 -18.19 -8.76 -22.49
CA GLY A 797 -18.30 -7.65 -23.44
C GLY A 797 -17.05 -6.77 -23.48
N SER A 798 -17.19 -5.48 -23.77
CA SER A 798 -16.07 -4.54 -23.79
C SER A 798 -15.45 -4.26 -22.40
N HIS A 799 -16.08 -4.73 -21.31
CA HIS A 799 -15.62 -4.59 -19.93
C HIS A 799 -14.64 -5.71 -19.48
N ALA A 800 -14.41 -6.74 -20.31
CA ALA A 800 -13.49 -7.83 -20.02
C ALA A 800 -12.83 -8.45 -21.27
N GLY A 801 -11.59 -8.91 -21.13
CA GLY A 801 -10.84 -9.60 -22.20
C GLY A 801 -11.21 -11.07 -22.44
N ASN A 802 -12.34 -11.56 -21.92
CA ASN A 802 -12.82 -12.94 -22.11
C ASN A 802 -13.73 -13.07 -23.35
N LYS A 803 -14.15 -14.29 -23.70
CA LYS A 803 -15.04 -14.56 -24.85
C LYS A 803 -16.53 -14.25 -24.61
N LEU A 804 -16.90 -13.88 -23.40
CA LEU A 804 -18.30 -13.68 -23.03
C LEU A 804 -18.87 -12.45 -23.74
N ALA A 805 -19.96 -12.64 -24.49
CA ALA A 805 -20.60 -11.55 -25.22
C ALA A 805 -21.30 -10.55 -24.29
N PHE A 806 -22.11 -11.06 -23.35
CA PHE A 806 -22.90 -10.23 -22.44
C PHE A 806 -21.97 -9.46 -21.51
N GLN A 807 -22.23 -8.17 -21.35
CA GLN A 807 -21.33 -7.28 -20.65
C GLN A 807 -21.29 -7.54 -19.15
N GLU A 808 -22.44 -7.75 -18.49
CA GLU A 808 -22.52 -7.83 -17.04
C GLU A 808 -23.59 -8.79 -16.52
N PHE A 809 -23.24 -9.50 -15.45
CA PHE A 809 -24.18 -10.32 -14.69
C PHE A 809 -24.25 -9.79 -13.26
N MET A 810 -25.46 -9.46 -12.83
CA MET A 810 -25.70 -8.72 -11.60
C MET A 810 -26.47 -9.53 -10.57
N LEU A 811 -26.12 -9.33 -9.29
CA LEU A 811 -26.88 -9.86 -8.14
C LEU A 811 -27.75 -8.75 -7.55
N LEU A 812 -29.05 -9.02 -7.40
CA LEU A 812 -30.02 -8.13 -6.77
C LEU A 812 -30.55 -8.81 -5.48
N PRO A 813 -30.14 -8.36 -4.27
CA PRO A 813 -30.61 -8.90 -2.99
C PRO A 813 -32.05 -8.45 -2.64
N THR A 814 -33.02 -8.75 -3.50
CA THR A 814 -34.40 -8.27 -3.36
C THR A 814 -35.11 -8.77 -2.11
N GLY A 815 -34.67 -9.90 -1.54
CA GLY A 815 -35.24 -10.50 -0.32
C GLY A 815 -34.67 -9.95 0.99
N ALA A 816 -33.85 -8.90 0.94
CA ALA A 816 -33.36 -8.19 2.12
C ALA A 816 -34.45 -7.28 2.73
N SER A 817 -34.41 -7.05 4.04
CA SER A 817 -35.33 -6.14 4.74
C SER A 817 -34.80 -4.71 4.86
N SER A 818 -33.53 -4.49 4.56
CA SER A 818 -32.80 -3.23 4.72
C SER A 818 -31.67 -3.14 3.71
N PHE A 819 -31.16 -1.94 3.45
CA PHE A 819 -30.01 -1.74 2.58
C PHE A 819 -28.75 -2.37 3.19
N ALA A 820 -28.55 -2.25 4.52
CA ALA A 820 -27.47 -2.94 5.24
C ALA A 820 -27.53 -4.47 5.09
N GLU A 821 -28.70 -5.09 5.17
CA GLU A 821 -28.83 -6.53 4.90
C GLU A 821 -28.54 -6.86 3.43
N ALA A 822 -29.01 -6.03 2.49
CA ALA A 822 -28.73 -6.22 1.07
C ALA A 822 -27.22 -6.19 0.77
N MET A 823 -26.49 -5.23 1.38
CA MET A 823 -25.03 -5.14 1.29
C MET A 823 -24.33 -6.38 1.84
N LYS A 824 -24.79 -6.91 2.98
CA LYS A 824 -24.26 -8.15 3.55
C LYS A 824 -24.46 -9.34 2.59
N ILE A 825 -25.69 -9.53 2.10
CA ILE A 825 -26.05 -10.62 1.19
C ILE A 825 -25.21 -10.56 -0.10
N GLY A 826 -25.10 -9.37 -0.71
CA GLY A 826 -24.31 -9.18 -1.93
C GLY A 826 -22.81 -9.44 -1.71
N THR A 827 -22.24 -8.92 -0.62
CA THR A 827 -20.80 -9.05 -0.31
C THR A 827 -20.41 -10.50 -0.02
N GLU A 828 -21.18 -11.21 0.81
CA GLU A 828 -20.91 -12.62 1.12
C GLU A 828 -21.05 -13.50 -0.13
N THR A 829 -22.02 -13.21 -1.00
CA THR A 829 -22.20 -13.92 -2.27
C THR A 829 -21.06 -13.63 -3.25
N TYR A 830 -20.61 -12.38 -3.39
CA TYR A 830 -19.47 -12.00 -4.22
C TYR A 830 -18.18 -12.71 -3.78
N HIS A 831 -17.89 -12.77 -2.48
CA HIS A 831 -16.74 -13.53 -1.97
C HIS A 831 -16.89 -15.05 -2.15
N THR A 832 -18.11 -15.57 -2.11
CA THR A 832 -18.38 -16.98 -2.39
C THR A 832 -18.20 -17.31 -3.86
N LEU A 833 -18.68 -16.43 -4.76
CA LEU A 833 -18.48 -16.53 -6.20
C LEU A 833 -17.00 -16.57 -6.55
N LYS A 834 -16.18 -15.71 -5.92
CA LYS A 834 -14.71 -15.75 -6.09
C LYS A 834 -14.14 -17.15 -5.81
N LYS A 835 -14.61 -17.82 -4.75
CA LYS A 835 -14.15 -19.17 -4.38
C LYS A 835 -14.63 -20.22 -5.39
N VAL A 836 -15.88 -20.11 -5.86
CA VAL A 836 -16.44 -21.01 -6.88
C VAL A 836 -15.66 -20.91 -8.19
N ILE A 837 -15.44 -19.68 -8.68
CA ILE A 837 -14.65 -19.43 -9.90
C ILE A 837 -13.21 -19.93 -9.72
N SER A 838 -12.56 -19.59 -8.59
CA SER A 838 -11.18 -20.03 -8.33
C SER A 838 -11.05 -21.55 -8.29
N ALA A 839 -12.07 -22.26 -7.76
CA ALA A 839 -12.08 -23.70 -7.70
C ALA A 839 -12.29 -24.36 -9.07
N LYS A 840 -13.12 -23.76 -9.94
CA LYS A 840 -13.45 -24.32 -11.27
C LYS A 840 -12.39 -23.99 -12.33
N TYR A 841 -11.87 -22.76 -12.35
CA TYR A 841 -10.97 -22.28 -13.43
C TYR A 841 -9.58 -21.85 -12.94
N GLY A 842 -9.30 -21.93 -11.64
CA GLY A 842 -8.02 -21.52 -11.06
C GLY A 842 -7.99 -20.06 -10.61
N ILE A 843 -6.89 -19.68 -9.96
CA ILE A 843 -6.78 -18.38 -9.26
C ILE A 843 -6.69 -17.17 -10.21
N ASP A 844 -6.27 -17.38 -11.46
CA ASP A 844 -6.17 -16.29 -12.44
C ASP A 844 -7.54 -15.92 -13.02
N ALA A 845 -8.53 -16.82 -12.93
CA ALA A 845 -9.89 -16.58 -13.41
C ALA A 845 -10.71 -15.62 -12.51
N VAL A 846 -10.15 -15.19 -11.37
CA VAL A 846 -10.76 -14.18 -10.49
C VAL A 846 -10.11 -12.80 -10.62
N ASN A 847 -9.47 -12.55 -11.76
CA ASN A 847 -9.15 -11.19 -12.19
C ASN A 847 -10.43 -10.36 -12.32
N VAL A 848 -10.29 -9.07 -12.04
CA VAL A 848 -11.40 -8.13 -11.90
C VAL A 848 -11.41 -7.17 -13.08
N GLY A 849 -12.58 -6.98 -13.71
CA GLY A 849 -12.80 -6.04 -14.80
C GLY A 849 -12.87 -4.57 -14.34
N ASP A 850 -13.33 -3.71 -15.25
CA ASP A 850 -13.44 -2.26 -15.03
C ASP A 850 -14.38 -1.89 -13.86
N GLU A 851 -15.46 -2.66 -13.66
CA GLU A 851 -16.51 -2.36 -12.66
C GLU A 851 -16.41 -3.19 -11.37
N GLY A 852 -15.35 -3.98 -11.22
CA GLY A 852 -15.14 -4.78 -10.02
C GLY A 852 -15.62 -6.24 -10.12
N GLY A 853 -16.40 -6.61 -11.13
CA GLY A 853 -16.82 -7.99 -11.35
C GLY A 853 -15.68 -8.89 -11.84
N PHE A 854 -15.83 -10.20 -11.65
CA PHE A 854 -14.83 -11.18 -12.10
C PHE A 854 -14.93 -11.42 -13.60
N ALA A 855 -13.81 -11.68 -14.26
CA ALA A 855 -13.75 -11.98 -15.70
C ALA A 855 -13.31 -13.43 -15.96
N PRO A 856 -14.09 -14.46 -15.56
CA PRO A 856 -13.76 -15.85 -15.85
C PRO A 856 -13.82 -16.13 -17.36
N ASN A 857 -13.05 -17.11 -17.83
CA ASN A 857 -13.06 -17.56 -19.22
C ASN A 857 -14.15 -18.61 -19.42
N VAL A 858 -15.40 -18.16 -19.44
CA VAL A 858 -16.61 -18.99 -19.64
C VAL A 858 -16.90 -19.20 -21.13
N SER A 859 -17.60 -20.28 -21.47
CA SER A 859 -18.00 -20.60 -22.84
C SER A 859 -19.23 -19.81 -23.32
N GLY A 860 -19.98 -19.17 -22.42
CA GLY A 860 -21.17 -18.39 -22.76
C GLY A 860 -21.95 -17.89 -21.55
N ALA A 861 -23.09 -17.23 -21.81
CA ALA A 861 -23.95 -16.64 -20.79
C ALA A 861 -24.55 -17.69 -19.84
N GLU A 862 -24.96 -18.84 -20.37
CA GLU A 862 -25.51 -19.96 -19.58
C GLU A 862 -24.56 -20.41 -18.47
N GLU A 863 -23.28 -20.60 -18.79
CA GLU A 863 -22.29 -21.04 -17.79
C GLU A 863 -22.06 -19.96 -16.71
N SER A 864 -22.18 -18.67 -17.06
CA SER A 864 -22.12 -17.58 -16.09
C SER A 864 -23.31 -17.60 -15.14
N LEU A 865 -24.51 -17.87 -15.65
CA LEU A 865 -25.73 -18.03 -14.84
C LEU A 865 -25.63 -19.24 -13.90
N GLU A 866 -25.05 -20.35 -14.36
CA GLU A 866 -24.79 -21.53 -13.51
C GLU A 866 -23.83 -21.21 -12.36
N LEU A 867 -22.75 -20.47 -12.63
CA LEU A 867 -21.81 -20.02 -11.60
C LEU A 867 -22.49 -19.14 -10.55
N LEU A 868 -23.36 -18.22 -10.98
CA LEU A 868 -24.13 -17.38 -10.06
C LEU A 868 -25.11 -18.20 -9.23
N ALA A 869 -25.86 -19.12 -9.85
CA ALA A 869 -26.79 -20.00 -9.15
C ALA A 869 -26.05 -20.85 -8.09
N GLU A 870 -24.89 -21.41 -8.44
CA GLU A 870 -24.04 -22.17 -7.51
C GLU A 870 -23.54 -21.28 -6.35
N ALA A 871 -23.09 -20.06 -6.65
CA ALA A 871 -22.61 -19.12 -5.64
C ALA A 871 -23.71 -18.67 -4.68
N ILE A 872 -24.90 -18.33 -5.18
CA ILE A 872 -26.08 -17.95 -4.38
C ILE A 872 -26.45 -19.11 -3.43
N LYS A 873 -26.51 -20.33 -3.96
CA LYS A 873 -26.81 -21.53 -3.17
C LYS A 873 -25.76 -21.80 -2.09
N LYS A 874 -24.47 -21.74 -2.44
CA LYS A 874 -23.37 -21.95 -1.48
C LYS A 874 -23.28 -20.85 -0.42
N ALA A 875 -23.69 -19.62 -0.74
CA ALA A 875 -23.74 -18.52 0.20
C ALA A 875 -24.95 -18.63 1.17
N GLY A 876 -25.93 -19.49 0.89
CA GLY A 876 -27.12 -19.68 1.71
C GLY A 876 -28.21 -18.63 1.50
N TYR A 877 -28.22 -17.98 0.32
CA TYR A 877 -29.14 -16.89 -0.02
C TYR A 877 -30.11 -17.23 -1.17
N GLU A 878 -30.37 -18.52 -1.39
CA GLU A 878 -31.36 -19.00 -2.37
C GLU A 878 -32.75 -18.42 -2.07
N GLY A 879 -33.41 -17.86 -3.10
CA GLY A 879 -34.69 -17.15 -2.95
C GLY A 879 -34.59 -15.72 -2.39
N LYS A 880 -33.44 -15.30 -1.85
CA LYS A 880 -33.21 -13.91 -1.40
C LYS A 880 -32.52 -13.03 -2.44
N ILE A 881 -31.86 -13.64 -3.42
CA ILE A 881 -31.17 -12.95 -4.52
C ILE A 881 -31.85 -13.29 -5.85
N LYS A 882 -32.10 -12.26 -6.66
CA LYS A 882 -32.49 -12.38 -8.07
C LYS A 882 -31.34 -11.91 -8.96
N ILE A 883 -31.42 -12.21 -10.25
CA ILE A 883 -30.36 -11.91 -11.23
C ILE A 883 -30.86 -10.80 -12.17
N ALA A 884 -29.96 -9.89 -12.52
CA ALA A 884 -30.15 -8.97 -13.65
C ALA A 884 -28.99 -9.11 -14.63
N LEU A 885 -29.22 -8.78 -15.89
CA LEU A 885 -28.21 -8.83 -16.95
C LEU A 885 -28.09 -7.47 -17.60
N ASP A 886 -26.86 -7.07 -17.93
CA ASP A 886 -26.58 -5.98 -18.87
C ASP A 886 -25.89 -6.61 -20.07
N VAL A 887 -26.60 -6.59 -21.20
CA VAL A 887 -26.13 -7.27 -22.39
C VAL A 887 -25.30 -6.37 -23.29
N ALA A 888 -25.65 -5.08 -23.38
CA ALA A 888 -25.06 -4.10 -24.29
C ALA A 888 -25.00 -4.62 -25.74
N SER A 889 -26.14 -5.09 -26.27
CA SER A 889 -26.19 -5.81 -27.56
C SER A 889 -25.72 -5.00 -28.77
N SER A 890 -25.72 -3.67 -28.69
CA SER A 890 -25.17 -2.77 -29.72
C SER A 890 -23.70 -3.08 -30.07
N GLU A 891 -22.90 -3.55 -29.09
CA GLU A 891 -21.48 -3.87 -29.28
C GLU A 891 -21.24 -5.08 -30.19
N PHE A 892 -22.24 -5.95 -30.33
CA PHE A 892 -22.16 -7.16 -31.15
C PHE A 892 -23.27 -7.26 -32.20
N TYR A 893 -23.93 -6.14 -32.49
CA TYR A 893 -24.87 -6.02 -33.59
C TYR A 893 -24.14 -5.79 -34.92
N LYS A 894 -24.45 -6.60 -35.92
CA LYS A 894 -23.80 -6.57 -37.23
C LYS A 894 -24.79 -6.96 -38.33
N GLU A 895 -24.94 -6.08 -39.32
CA GLU A 895 -25.71 -6.35 -40.55
C GLU A 895 -27.16 -6.83 -40.29
N GLY A 896 -27.86 -6.28 -39.29
CA GLY A 896 -29.24 -6.66 -38.98
C GLY A 896 -29.37 -7.90 -38.07
N LYS A 897 -28.26 -8.45 -37.58
CA LYS A 897 -28.19 -9.63 -36.73
C LYS A 897 -27.22 -9.43 -35.57
N TYR A 898 -27.15 -10.40 -34.65
CA TYR A 898 -26.34 -10.35 -33.45
C TYR A 898 -25.29 -11.48 -33.45
N ASP A 899 -24.02 -11.10 -33.24
CA ASP A 899 -22.87 -11.99 -33.24
C ASP A 899 -22.38 -12.28 -31.81
N LEU A 900 -22.82 -13.39 -31.22
CA LEU A 900 -22.39 -13.76 -29.86
C LEU A 900 -20.91 -14.19 -29.76
N ASP A 901 -20.17 -14.27 -30.87
CA ASP A 901 -18.73 -14.51 -30.92
C ASP A 901 -17.97 -13.30 -31.49
N PHE A 902 -18.51 -12.07 -31.37
CA PHE A 902 -17.97 -10.85 -32.00
C PHE A 902 -16.50 -10.53 -31.70
N LYS A 903 -15.96 -11.03 -30.59
CA LYS A 903 -14.54 -10.88 -30.22
C LYS A 903 -13.61 -11.78 -31.04
N ASN A 904 -14.15 -12.75 -31.77
CA ASN A 904 -13.44 -13.56 -32.73
C ASN A 904 -13.40 -12.82 -34.08
N PRO A 905 -12.22 -12.41 -34.59
CA PRO A 905 -12.12 -11.73 -35.88
C PRO A 905 -12.66 -12.54 -37.06
N ASN A 906 -12.74 -13.87 -36.91
CA ASN A 906 -13.24 -14.81 -37.90
C ASN A 906 -14.59 -15.42 -37.46
N SER A 907 -15.45 -14.63 -36.82
CA SER A 907 -16.80 -15.09 -36.44
C SER A 907 -17.57 -15.56 -37.68
N ASP A 908 -18.36 -16.63 -37.51
CA ASP A 908 -19.08 -17.29 -38.58
C ASP A 908 -20.44 -16.62 -38.80
N PRO A 909 -20.68 -15.93 -39.93
CA PRO A 909 -21.93 -15.21 -40.18
C PRO A 909 -23.17 -16.11 -40.21
N SER A 910 -23.01 -17.42 -40.42
CA SER A 910 -24.12 -18.37 -40.37
C SER A 910 -24.66 -18.60 -38.95
N LYS A 911 -23.88 -18.25 -37.92
CA LYS A 911 -24.26 -18.35 -36.50
C LYS A 911 -24.83 -17.06 -35.93
N TRP A 912 -24.84 -15.97 -36.70
CA TRP A 912 -25.46 -14.72 -36.26
C TRP A 912 -26.97 -14.89 -36.23
N ILE A 913 -27.56 -14.47 -35.12
CA ILE A 913 -28.98 -14.67 -34.83
C ILE A 913 -29.75 -13.36 -35.00
N THR A 914 -31.03 -13.46 -35.36
CA THR A 914 -31.91 -12.29 -35.48
C THR A 914 -32.34 -11.79 -34.10
N GLY A 915 -32.89 -10.57 -34.03
CA GLY A 915 -33.46 -10.03 -32.78
C GLY A 915 -34.53 -10.93 -32.17
N THR A 916 -35.34 -11.61 -32.99
CA THR A 916 -36.35 -12.58 -32.49
C THR A 916 -35.71 -13.84 -31.91
N GLU A 917 -34.67 -14.38 -32.55
CA GLU A 917 -33.95 -15.55 -32.05
C GLU A 917 -33.20 -15.23 -30.75
N LEU A 918 -32.63 -14.01 -30.64
CA LEU A 918 -32.00 -13.53 -29.42
C LEU A 918 -33.04 -13.29 -28.31
N ALA A 919 -34.23 -12.79 -28.63
CA ALA A 919 -35.35 -12.69 -27.69
C ALA A 919 -35.75 -14.06 -27.13
N ASP A 920 -35.87 -15.08 -27.99
CA ASP A 920 -36.18 -16.46 -27.58
C ASP A 920 -35.10 -17.04 -26.66
N LEU A 921 -33.83 -16.74 -26.93
CA LEU A 921 -32.72 -17.11 -26.05
C LEU A 921 -32.88 -16.48 -24.65
N TYR A 922 -33.16 -15.18 -24.56
CA TYR A 922 -33.40 -14.53 -23.27
C TYR A 922 -34.62 -15.12 -22.54
N LEU A 923 -35.72 -15.38 -23.26
CA LEU A 923 -36.91 -16.02 -22.68
C LEU A 923 -36.58 -17.42 -22.12
N SER A 924 -35.67 -18.16 -22.77
CA SER A 924 -35.20 -19.45 -22.26
C SER A 924 -34.44 -19.31 -20.93
N TYR A 925 -33.59 -18.28 -20.79
CA TYR A 925 -32.86 -18.00 -19.56
C TYR A 925 -33.79 -17.52 -18.44
N VAL A 926 -34.74 -16.64 -18.74
CA VAL A 926 -35.74 -16.13 -17.76
C VAL A 926 -36.60 -17.27 -17.22
N LYS A 927 -36.89 -18.31 -18.01
CA LYS A 927 -37.61 -19.51 -17.53
C LYS A 927 -36.76 -20.39 -16.62
N LYS A 928 -35.43 -20.45 -16.83
CA LYS A 928 -34.51 -21.35 -16.12
C LYS A 928 -33.90 -20.74 -14.86
N TYR A 929 -33.66 -19.44 -14.85
CA TYR A 929 -32.96 -18.71 -13.80
C TYR A 929 -33.84 -17.59 -13.22
N PRO A 930 -33.61 -17.13 -11.98
CA PRO A 930 -34.40 -16.06 -11.35
C PRO A 930 -34.02 -14.67 -11.89
N ILE A 931 -34.04 -14.49 -13.21
CA ILE A 931 -33.75 -13.24 -13.90
C ILE A 931 -35.00 -12.33 -13.82
N VAL A 932 -34.81 -11.09 -13.39
CA VAL A 932 -35.91 -10.11 -13.23
C VAL A 932 -35.69 -8.80 -13.96
N SER A 933 -34.49 -8.57 -14.49
CA SER A 933 -34.18 -7.37 -15.23
C SER A 933 -33.14 -7.66 -16.32
N ILE A 934 -33.35 -7.14 -17.52
CA ILE A 934 -32.37 -7.16 -18.61
C ILE A 934 -32.21 -5.74 -19.16
N GLU A 935 -30.99 -5.24 -19.15
CA GLU A 935 -30.53 -3.97 -19.70
C GLU A 935 -29.97 -4.18 -21.10
N ASP A 936 -30.37 -3.31 -22.03
CA ASP A 936 -29.95 -3.27 -23.44
C ASP A 936 -29.90 -4.64 -24.16
N PRO A 937 -31.03 -5.38 -24.21
CA PRO A 937 -31.12 -6.66 -24.90
C PRO A 937 -30.90 -6.57 -26.42
N PHE A 938 -31.07 -5.41 -27.05
CA PHE A 938 -30.96 -5.23 -28.50
C PHE A 938 -30.23 -3.93 -28.85
N ASP A 939 -29.85 -3.80 -30.11
CA ASP A 939 -29.30 -2.55 -30.64
C ASP A 939 -30.28 -1.37 -30.42
N GLN A 940 -29.73 -0.19 -30.17
CA GLN A 940 -30.47 1.02 -29.83
C GLN A 940 -31.49 1.50 -30.89
N ASP A 941 -31.38 1.04 -32.14
CA ASP A 941 -32.32 1.37 -33.22
C ASP A 941 -33.18 0.18 -33.70
N ASP A 942 -33.01 -1.02 -33.12
CA ASP A 942 -33.84 -2.21 -33.39
C ASP A 942 -35.18 -2.19 -32.62
N TRP A 943 -35.97 -1.14 -32.84
CA TRP A 943 -37.22 -0.88 -32.12
C TRP A 943 -38.23 -2.04 -32.16
N GLU A 944 -38.21 -2.84 -33.24
CA GLU A 944 -39.11 -3.98 -33.41
C GLU A 944 -38.76 -5.10 -32.43
N ALA A 945 -37.47 -5.46 -32.30
CA ALA A 945 -37.02 -6.47 -31.35
C ALA A 945 -37.29 -6.04 -29.89
N TRP A 946 -37.02 -4.78 -29.54
CA TRP A 946 -37.34 -4.21 -28.23
C TRP A 946 -38.82 -4.36 -27.88
N THR A 947 -39.71 -3.91 -28.77
CA THR A 947 -41.16 -3.97 -28.58
C THR A 947 -41.66 -5.42 -28.49
N HIS A 948 -41.11 -6.30 -29.32
CA HIS A 948 -41.44 -7.72 -29.34
C HIS A 948 -41.08 -8.40 -28.00
N PHE A 949 -39.86 -8.20 -27.52
CA PHE A 949 -39.38 -8.83 -26.31
C PHE A 949 -40.05 -8.27 -25.04
N THR A 950 -40.22 -6.94 -24.94
CA THR A 950 -40.89 -6.30 -23.80
C THR A 950 -42.33 -6.80 -23.61
N LYS A 951 -43.02 -7.13 -24.71
CA LYS A 951 -44.36 -7.73 -24.66
C LYS A 951 -44.37 -9.15 -24.09
N LEU A 952 -43.29 -9.93 -24.29
CA LEU A 952 -43.23 -11.35 -23.97
C LEU A 952 -42.50 -11.68 -22.65
N SER A 953 -41.54 -10.85 -22.25
CA SER A 953 -40.57 -11.18 -21.19
C SER A 953 -41.19 -11.25 -19.79
N GLY A 954 -42.19 -10.42 -19.50
CA GLY A 954 -42.83 -10.33 -18.18
C GLY A 954 -41.93 -9.80 -17.06
N ILE A 955 -40.74 -9.32 -17.39
CA ILE A 955 -39.73 -8.79 -16.46
C ILE A 955 -39.48 -7.30 -16.71
N GLN A 956 -38.53 -6.71 -15.98
CA GLN A 956 -38.06 -5.36 -16.27
C GLN A 956 -37.09 -5.39 -17.47
N ILE A 957 -37.30 -4.48 -18.41
CA ILE A 957 -36.45 -4.24 -19.57
C ILE A 957 -35.96 -2.80 -19.45
N VAL A 958 -34.66 -2.63 -19.27
CA VAL A 958 -34.03 -1.34 -19.00
C VAL A 958 -33.34 -0.84 -20.27
N GLY A 959 -33.61 0.41 -20.65
CA GLY A 959 -32.95 1.04 -21.81
C GLY A 959 -31.89 2.06 -21.38
N ASP A 960 -30.61 1.75 -21.61
CA ASP A 960 -29.48 2.68 -21.49
C ASP A 960 -29.12 3.28 -22.84
N ASP A 961 -28.55 2.52 -23.77
CA ASP A 961 -28.23 2.99 -25.13
C ASP A 961 -29.50 3.35 -25.92
N LEU A 962 -30.62 2.65 -25.65
CA LEU A 962 -31.91 2.96 -26.26
C LEU A 962 -32.37 4.37 -25.93
N THR A 963 -32.18 4.83 -24.68
CA THR A 963 -32.78 6.09 -24.21
C THR A 963 -31.76 7.20 -24.04
N VAL A 964 -30.51 6.85 -23.72
CA VAL A 964 -29.39 7.72 -23.33
C VAL A 964 -29.80 8.81 -22.33
N THR A 965 -30.73 8.49 -21.42
CA THR A 965 -31.37 9.44 -20.50
C THR A 965 -32.03 10.65 -21.21
N ASN A 966 -32.18 10.64 -22.54
CA ASN A 966 -32.67 11.77 -23.32
C ASN A 966 -34.22 11.82 -23.31
N PRO A 967 -34.84 12.92 -22.87
CA PRO A 967 -36.30 13.02 -22.77
C PRO A 967 -37.06 12.75 -24.08
N LEU A 968 -36.49 13.06 -25.25
CA LEU A 968 -37.12 12.78 -26.55
C LEU A 968 -37.12 11.28 -26.85
N ARG A 969 -35.99 10.60 -26.64
CA ARG A 969 -35.89 9.15 -26.85
C ARG A 969 -36.70 8.36 -25.82
N ILE A 970 -36.74 8.83 -24.57
CA ILE A 970 -37.63 8.27 -23.54
C ILE A 970 -39.10 8.34 -24.02
N LYS A 971 -39.56 9.49 -24.53
CA LYS A 971 -40.92 9.61 -25.08
C LYS A 971 -41.17 8.64 -26.24
N THR A 972 -40.24 8.53 -27.19
CA THR A 972 -40.38 7.57 -28.30
C THR A 972 -40.42 6.12 -27.80
N ALA A 973 -39.62 5.76 -26.81
CA ALA A 973 -39.60 4.43 -26.22
C ALA A 973 -40.90 4.10 -25.45
N ILE A 974 -41.47 5.09 -24.76
CA ILE A 974 -42.82 5.03 -24.16
C ILE A 974 -43.88 4.79 -25.24
N GLU A 975 -43.90 5.61 -26.30
CA GLU A 975 -44.87 5.51 -27.39
C GLU A 975 -44.84 4.14 -28.09
N LYS A 976 -43.63 3.62 -28.31
CA LYS A 976 -43.42 2.30 -28.94
C LYS A 976 -43.57 1.12 -27.98
N LYS A 977 -43.65 1.37 -26.66
CA LYS A 977 -43.62 0.33 -25.61
C LYS A 977 -42.36 -0.56 -25.72
N ALA A 978 -41.24 0.08 -26.01
CA ALA A 978 -39.98 -0.60 -26.30
C ALA A 978 -39.32 -1.16 -25.03
N CYS A 979 -39.45 -0.50 -23.89
CA CYS A 979 -38.93 -0.93 -22.60
C CYS A 979 -39.85 -0.43 -21.46
N ASN A 980 -39.56 -0.78 -20.20
CA ASN A 980 -40.37 -0.42 -19.03
C ASN A 980 -39.49 0.01 -17.83
N GLY A 981 -38.23 0.32 -18.10
CA GLY A 981 -37.22 0.70 -17.14
C GLY A 981 -36.27 1.72 -17.74
N LEU A 982 -35.96 2.78 -16.99
CA LEU A 982 -34.95 3.77 -17.35
C LEU A 982 -33.66 3.51 -16.57
N LEU A 983 -32.53 3.42 -17.29
CA LEU A 983 -31.23 3.57 -16.67
C LEU A 983 -30.86 5.06 -16.64
N LEU A 984 -30.83 5.66 -15.46
CA LEU A 984 -30.50 7.08 -15.30
C LEU A 984 -29.00 7.24 -15.08
N LYS A 985 -28.30 7.85 -16.04
CA LYS A 985 -26.90 8.25 -15.92
C LYS A 985 -26.78 9.77 -16.03
N VAL A 986 -26.40 10.43 -14.94
CA VAL A 986 -26.38 11.92 -14.86
C VAL A 986 -25.46 12.58 -15.89
N ASN A 987 -24.35 11.92 -16.26
CA ASN A 987 -23.41 12.40 -17.29
C ASN A 987 -24.02 12.41 -18.71
N GLN A 988 -25.01 11.56 -18.95
CA GLN A 988 -25.62 11.33 -20.26
C GLN A 988 -26.50 12.50 -20.71
N ILE A 989 -26.99 13.28 -19.74
CA ILE A 989 -27.86 14.44 -19.96
C ILE A 989 -27.17 15.75 -19.60
N GLY A 990 -26.34 15.80 -18.55
CA GLY A 990 -25.41 16.90 -18.28
C GLY A 990 -25.80 17.90 -17.18
N THR A 991 -27.00 17.84 -16.58
CA THR A 991 -27.35 18.64 -15.38
C THR A 991 -28.20 17.85 -14.39
N ILE A 992 -28.23 18.29 -13.13
CA ILE A 992 -29.09 17.70 -12.09
C ILE A 992 -30.58 17.91 -12.44
N SER A 993 -30.97 19.13 -12.82
CA SER A 993 -32.38 19.44 -13.11
C SER A 993 -32.93 18.61 -14.28
N GLU A 994 -32.15 18.42 -15.35
CA GLU A 994 -32.56 17.55 -16.45
C GLU A 994 -32.60 16.07 -16.04
N SER A 995 -31.68 15.61 -15.19
CA SER A 995 -31.67 14.24 -14.66
C SER A 995 -32.93 13.93 -13.85
N ILE A 996 -33.35 14.86 -12.98
CA ILE A 996 -34.59 14.75 -12.20
C ILE A 996 -35.81 14.67 -13.14
N GLN A 997 -35.86 15.54 -14.16
CA GLN A 997 -36.97 15.56 -15.12
C GLN A 997 -37.06 14.26 -15.94
N ALA A 998 -35.93 13.70 -16.37
CA ALA A 998 -35.90 12.43 -17.11
C ALA A 998 -36.43 11.27 -16.25
N ALA A 999 -36.00 11.19 -14.98
CA ALA A 999 -36.50 10.19 -14.04
C ALA A 999 -38.00 10.33 -13.79
N GLN A 1000 -38.49 11.55 -13.57
CA GLN A 1000 -39.91 11.82 -13.34
C GLN A 1000 -40.77 11.53 -14.56
N LEU A 1001 -40.26 11.80 -15.77
CA LEU A 1001 -40.93 11.45 -17.02
C LEU A 1001 -41.15 9.94 -17.12
N ALA A 1002 -40.11 9.15 -16.86
CA ALA A 1002 -40.22 7.69 -16.85
C ALA A 1002 -41.17 7.18 -15.75
N GLN A 1003 -41.05 7.69 -14.52
CA GLN A 1003 -41.95 7.34 -13.41
C GLN A 1003 -43.41 7.71 -13.69
N SER A 1004 -43.67 8.81 -14.41
CA SER A 1004 -45.03 9.24 -14.77
C SER A 1004 -45.75 8.29 -15.73
N ASP A 1005 -44.99 7.53 -16.52
CA ASP A 1005 -45.49 6.44 -17.38
C ASP A 1005 -45.47 5.07 -16.67
N GLY A 1006 -45.13 5.05 -15.38
CA GLY A 1006 -45.09 3.83 -14.57
C GLY A 1006 -43.85 2.98 -14.78
N TRP A 1007 -42.76 3.53 -15.33
CA TRP A 1007 -41.51 2.79 -15.48
C TRP A 1007 -40.72 2.73 -14.17
N GLY A 1008 -40.00 1.63 -13.97
CA GLY A 1008 -38.94 1.55 -12.98
C GLY A 1008 -37.77 2.45 -13.36
N VAL A 1009 -37.07 2.98 -12.36
CA VAL A 1009 -35.86 3.77 -12.58
C VAL A 1009 -34.72 3.12 -11.81
N MET A 1010 -33.63 2.86 -12.52
CA MET A 1010 -32.37 2.40 -11.96
C MET A 1010 -31.33 3.49 -12.17
N ILE A 1011 -30.80 4.07 -11.09
CA ILE A 1011 -29.71 5.04 -11.20
C ILE A 1011 -28.39 4.28 -11.32
N SER A 1012 -27.60 4.64 -12.32
CA SER A 1012 -26.36 3.93 -12.63
C SER A 1012 -25.14 4.83 -12.59
N HIS A 1013 -24.04 4.20 -12.22
CA HIS A 1013 -22.71 4.75 -12.31
C HIS A 1013 -22.21 4.79 -13.78
N ARG A 1014 -21.01 5.34 -13.97
CA ARG A 1014 -20.30 5.29 -15.26
C ARG A 1014 -19.06 4.42 -15.18
N SER A 1015 -18.68 3.82 -16.30
CA SER A 1015 -17.60 2.85 -16.29
C SER A 1015 -16.22 3.49 -15.94
N GLY A 1016 -16.01 4.78 -16.24
CA GLY A 1016 -14.95 5.63 -15.66
C GLY A 1016 -15.45 6.50 -14.49
N GLU A 1017 -15.69 5.91 -13.33
CA GLU A 1017 -16.27 6.59 -12.16
C GLU A 1017 -15.25 7.34 -11.28
N THR A 1018 -15.74 8.25 -10.44
CA THR A 1018 -14.94 9.00 -9.44
C THR A 1018 -15.39 8.67 -8.01
N GLU A 1019 -14.74 9.19 -6.97
CA GLU A 1019 -15.21 8.95 -5.58
C GLU A 1019 -16.46 9.76 -5.20
N ASN A 1020 -16.98 10.64 -6.08
CA ASN A 1020 -18.17 11.43 -5.80
C ASN A 1020 -19.41 10.53 -5.62
N THR A 1021 -20.25 10.80 -4.61
CA THR A 1021 -21.35 9.90 -4.22
C THR A 1021 -22.74 10.37 -4.66
N ILE A 1022 -22.84 11.37 -5.55
CA ILE A 1022 -24.10 12.06 -5.87
C ILE A 1022 -25.26 11.14 -6.26
N ILE A 1023 -24.97 10.03 -6.94
CA ILE A 1023 -26.00 9.09 -7.39
C ILE A 1023 -26.64 8.32 -6.24
N ALA A 1024 -25.95 8.16 -5.10
CA ALA A 1024 -26.53 7.60 -3.89
C ALA A 1024 -27.60 8.54 -3.33
N ASP A 1025 -27.27 9.82 -3.16
CA ASP A 1025 -28.22 10.84 -2.70
C ASP A 1025 -29.41 10.98 -3.66
N LEU A 1026 -29.15 11.01 -4.97
CA LEU A 1026 -30.18 11.14 -6.00
C LEU A 1026 -31.14 9.94 -6.02
N SER A 1027 -30.63 8.73 -5.76
CA SER A 1027 -31.46 7.51 -5.73
C SER A 1027 -32.50 7.55 -4.61
N VAL A 1028 -32.10 8.01 -3.42
CA VAL A 1028 -33.01 8.16 -2.28
C VAL A 1028 -33.96 9.34 -2.50
N ALA A 1029 -33.45 10.45 -3.05
CA ALA A 1029 -34.21 11.67 -3.29
C ALA A 1029 -35.39 11.47 -4.25
N LEU A 1030 -35.18 10.70 -5.32
CA LEU A 1030 -36.19 10.42 -6.34
C LEU A 1030 -37.06 9.21 -5.99
N GLY A 1031 -36.76 8.52 -4.88
CA GLY A 1031 -37.43 7.28 -4.50
C GLY A 1031 -37.32 6.22 -5.59
N VAL A 1032 -36.14 6.05 -6.18
CA VAL A 1032 -35.95 5.04 -7.23
C VAL A 1032 -35.89 3.64 -6.64
N GLY A 1033 -36.25 2.64 -7.44
CA GLY A 1033 -36.26 1.25 -7.00
C GLY A 1033 -34.86 0.67 -6.83
N GLU A 1034 -33.92 1.08 -7.67
CA GLU A 1034 -32.68 0.34 -7.91
C GLU A 1034 -31.49 1.27 -8.11
N ILE A 1035 -30.31 0.80 -7.71
CA ILE A 1035 -29.04 1.49 -7.95
C ILE A 1035 -27.97 0.50 -8.44
N LYS A 1036 -27.32 0.83 -9.55
CA LYS A 1036 -26.23 0.05 -10.16
C LYS A 1036 -24.92 0.78 -9.93
N THR A 1037 -24.05 0.27 -9.04
CA THR A 1037 -22.75 0.91 -8.74
C THR A 1037 -21.55 -0.03 -8.80
N GLY A 1038 -21.66 -1.17 -9.50
CA GLY A 1038 -20.57 -2.13 -9.71
C GLY A 1038 -20.50 -3.23 -8.63
N ALA A 1039 -19.37 -3.94 -8.55
CA ALA A 1039 -19.15 -4.92 -7.48
C ALA A 1039 -18.95 -4.22 -6.12
N PRO A 1040 -19.09 -4.92 -4.97
CA PRO A 1040 -18.63 -4.43 -3.67
C PRO A 1040 -17.09 -4.49 -3.56
N ALA A 1041 -16.41 -3.92 -4.55
CA ALA A 1041 -14.97 -3.83 -4.71
C ALA A 1041 -14.62 -2.52 -5.42
N ARG A 1042 -13.37 -2.05 -5.27
CA ARG A 1042 -12.88 -0.73 -5.73
C ARG A 1042 -13.49 0.46 -4.94
N SER A 1043 -12.67 1.46 -4.63
CA SER A 1043 -13.04 2.54 -3.71
C SER A 1043 -14.16 3.42 -4.24
N GLU A 1044 -14.15 3.74 -5.53
CA GLU A 1044 -15.12 4.63 -6.19
C GLU A 1044 -16.54 4.05 -6.22
N ARG A 1045 -16.65 2.71 -6.29
CA ARG A 1045 -17.92 1.96 -6.26
C ARG A 1045 -18.45 1.89 -4.84
N VAL A 1046 -17.59 1.44 -3.93
CA VAL A 1046 -17.90 1.27 -2.51
C VAL A 1046 -18.24 2.60 -1.84
N ALA A 1047 -17.71 3.73 -2.32
CA ALA A 1047 -18.08 5.07 -1.84
C ALA A 1047 -19.60 5.35 -1.91
N LYS A 1048 -20.28 4.92 -2.98
CA LYS A 1048 -21.74 5.11 -3.12
C LYS A 1048 -22.51 4.20 -2.17
N TYR A 1049 -22.12 2.94 -2.06
CA TYR A 1049 -22.72 2.01 -1.10
C TYR A 1049 -22.55 2.50 0.35
N ASN A 1050 -21.39 3.04 0.70
CA ASN A 1050 -21.16 3.63 2.02
C ASN A 1050 -21.93 4.94 2.23
N ALA A 1051 -22.22 5.71 1.19
CA ALA A 1051 -23.13 6.84 1.29
C ALA A 1051 -24.57 6.38 1.59
N LEU A 1052 -25.06 5.34 0.91
CA LEU A 1052 -26.38 4.77 1.19
C LEU A 1052 -26.51 4.18 2.59
N LEU A 1053 -25.47 3.53 3.12
CA LEU A 1053 -25.46 3.06 4.52
C LEU A 1053 -25.58 4.23 5.51
N ARG A 1054 -24.90 5.34 5.25
CA ARG A 1054 -25.02 6.56 6.09
C ARG A 1054 -26.40 7.19 5.97
N ILE A 1055 -26.97 7.27 4.77
CA ILE A 1055 -28.32 7.77 4.55
C ILE A 1055 -29.35 6.85 5.24
N GLU A 1056 -29.18 5.52 5.19
CA GLU A 1056 -30.04 4.58 5.91
C GLU A 1056 -29.99 4.82 7.43
N GLU A 1057 -28.81 5.05 7.99
CA GLU A 1057 -28.62 5.39 9.41
C GLU A 1057 -29.29 6.73 9.76
N GLU A 1058 -29.12 7.77 8.94
CA GLU A 1058 -29.75 9.09 9.12
C GLU A 1058 -31.29 9.01 9.05
N LEU A 1059 -31.83 8.11 8.21
CA LEU A 1059 -33.26 7.90 8.04
C LEU A 1059 -33.87 6.90 9.04
N ALA A 1060 -33.07 6.34 9.96
CA ALA A 1060 -33.57 5.40 10.95
C ALA A 1060 -34.70 6.02 11.79
N GLY A 1061 -35.86 5.35 11.85
CA GLY A 1061 -37.04 5.85 12.57
C GLY A 1061 -37.88 6.90 11.83
N SER A 1062 -37.50 7.32 10.63
CA SER A 1062 -38.28 8.26 9.79
C SER A 1062 -39.43 7.61 8.99
N GLY A 1063 -39.56 6.28 9.08
CA GLY A 1063 -40.49 5.50 8.26
C GLY A 1063 -39.97 5.16 6.86
N ALA A 1064 -38.69 5.44 6.58
CA ALA A 1064 -38.05 5.05 5.33
C ALA A 1064 -38.12 3.53 5.10
N THR A 1065 -38.24 3.13 3.83
CA THR A 1065 -38.39 1.71 3.46
C THR A 1065 -37.33 1.29 2.45
N PHE A 1066 -36.93 0.03 2.49
CA PHE A 1066 -36.09 -0.58 1.46
C PHE A 1066 -36.96 -1.05 0.30
N ALA A 1067 -36.58 -0.70 -0.95
CA ALA A 1067 -37.35 -1.01 -2.14
C ALA A 1067 -37.51 -2.52 -2.38
N GLY A 1068 -36.43 -3.30 -2.22
CA GLY A 1068 -36.43 -4.73 -2.52
C GLY A 1068 -36.90 -5.01 -3.95
N ASP A 1069 -37.85 -5.93 -4.11
CA ASP A 1069 -38.47 -6.23 -5.41
C ASP A 1069 -39.56 -5.24 -5.83
N LYS A 1070 -40.04 -4.37 -4.92
CA LYS A 1070 -41.13 -3.41 -5.21
C LYS A 1070 -40.71 -2.32 -6.19
N GLY A 1071 -39.40 -2.13 -6.36
CA GLY A 1071 -38.81 -1.18 -7.31
C GLY A 1071 -38.78 -1.66 -8.76
N LEU A 1072 -38.98 -2.96 -9.00
CA LEU A 1072 -38.88 -3.58 -10.32
C LEU A 1072 -40.20 -3.47 -11.10
N SER A 1073 -40.11 -3.17 -12.39
CA SER A 1073 -41.23 -3.32 -13.33
C SER A 1073 -41.49 -4.80 -13.65
N ALA A 1074 -42.73 -5.16 -13.97
CA ALA A 1074 -43.09 -6.51 -14.39
C ALA A 1074 -43.94 -6.48 -15.65
N GLY A 1075 -43.30 -6.56 -16.82
CA GLY A 1075 -43.96 -6.38 -18.11
C GLY A 1075 -44.62 -4.99 -18.21
N LEU A 1076 -45.91 -4.94 -18.51
CA LEU A 1076 -46.66 -3.68 -18.54
C LEU A 1076 -47.14 -3.20 -17.15
N THR A 1077 -46.79 -3.93 -16.09
CA THR A 1077 -47.20 -3.56 -14.72
C THR A 1077 -46.15 -2.63 -14.11
N PRO A 1078 -46.55 -1.42 -13.67
CA PRO A 1078 -45.64 -0.51 -12.96
C PRO A 1078 -45.11 -1.12 -11.65
N PRO A 1079 -43.91 -0.70 -11.21
CA PRO A 1079 -43.37 -1.04 -9.89
C PRO A 1079 -44.39 -0.79 -8.79
N ALA A 1080 -44.46 -1.70 -7.81
CA ALA A 1080 -45.35 -1.54 -6.66
C ALA A 1080 -45.04 -0.25 -5.88
N LEU A 1081 -43.80 0.22 -5.96
CA LEU A 1081 -43.35 1.48 -5.37
C LEU A 1081 -44.06 2.72 -5.93
N LEU A 1082 -44.53 2.68 -7.18
CA LEU A 1082 -45.24 3.78 -7.83
C LEU A 1082 -46.76 3.72 -7.64
N LYS A 1083 -47.30 2.61 -7.11
CA LYS A 1083 -48.73 2.46 -6.80
C LYS A 1083 -49.04 3.23 -5.51
N LYS A 1084 -49.49 4.47 -5.65
CA LYS A 1084 -50.04 5.27 -4.55
C LYS A 1084 -51.47 4.86 -4.20
#